data_AF-A0A2E2CTE4-F1
#
_entry.id   AF-A0A2E2CTE4-F1
#
_cell.length_a   1.000
_cell.length_b   1.000
_cell.length_c   1.000
_cell.angle_alpha   90.00
_cell.angle_beta   90.00
_cell.angle_gamma   90.00
#
_symmetry.space_group_name_H-M   'P 1'
#
loop_
_entity.id
_entity.type
_entity.pdbx_description
1 polymer ?
#
loop_
_entity_poly.entity_id
_entity_poly.type
_entity_poly.pdbx_seq_one_letter_code
_entity_poly.pdbx_strand_id
1 'polypeptide(L)'
;MLLMRHTCRLPRPLVAVLCGTVMVLISLSSTSHADLLNPSDKKQYEIAFRALDAGRWDVALNHAGRAMEKLPAKAIEWLYLQSSDSKANFNEITKFIADNPSWPRLDRLKSLAERAMTNTLPDPVIIAWFRENPPSTGDGFFLYINALERTGTPAMVQNEVKRAWRDLDMSGSDEHEFRQRFRKLVPMEDEIYRLDRQIWDGNFGAAGRQMRRVPDGYRQLADARMRLARMAGGVDAAVGRVPPNLANDPGLTFERLRWRRRKGRDADAIELLAWPDMQTSHPEMWWTERAILSRDMLEAGNAELAYTIASQHRVPDGADFAEAEWFSGWVALRFLNDPEKAFPHFRDMYNNVGYPVSRSRAAYWAGRAAEAAGKAEISQQWYSVAAQHPTSFYGQVAAMKLPPAMQNVIATDPHITPDHRRVYEEAELTRLVRMLGELGADDTVRTLIAHLSRQYNDPAYLTLTSELAADIDRLDLAVFASRQAIKTEVVTLAGYPILPFKASQLSDLTIVHGLIRQESGFDIDAVSSAGALGLMQLMPGTAKVVSGWEKLRYDKAALTGDMDYNVRLGSAYLKDLLQKFDGMLPMAFAGYNAGPSRVVEWSRRFGDPRSMDFEEIIDWMESIPFPETRNYVQRVLENINVYRQRAAGRSVPISMTAETG
;
A
#
# COMPACT_ATOMS: atom_id res chain seq x y z
N MET A 1 0.33 -91.43 -23.33
CA MET A 1 1.39 -92.17 -22.60
C MET A 1 2.33 -91.15 -22.01
N LEU A 2 2.56 -91.19 -20.67
CA LEU A 2 3.64 -90.59 -19.85
C LEU A 2 4.41 -89.33 -20.31
N LEU A 3 4.89 -88.38 -19.49
CA LEU A 3 4.72 -87.93 -18.09
C LEU A 3 5.89 -86.93 -17.85
N MET A 4 5.69 -85.74 -17.24
CA MET A 4 6.69 -84.95 -16.44
C MET A 4 8.05 -84.51 -17.07
N ARG A 5 8.83 -83.55 -16.55
CA ARG A 5 8.64 -82.30 -15.73
C ARG A 5 9.98 -81.52 -15.70
N HIS A 6 9.92 -80.17 -15.70
CA HIS A 6 10.93 -79.21 -15.15
C HIS A 6 12.39 -79.27 -15.68
N THR A 7 13.23 -78.23 -15.59
CA THR A 7 13.08 -76.79 -15.30
C THR A 7 13.39 -76.01 -16.61
N CYS A 8 13.56 -74.68 -16.73
CA CYS A 8 13.43 -73.53 -15.82
C CYS A 8 12.88 -72.32 -16.63
N ARG A 9 13.13 -71.07 -16.19
CA ARG A 9 12.86 -69.84 -16.97
C ARG A 9 13.91 -68.75 -16.71
N LEU A 10 14.31 -68.04 -17.77
CA LEU A 10 14.90 -66.69 -17.70
C LEU A 10 14.32 -65.86 -18.86
N PRO A 11 13.55 -64.78 -18.61
CA PRO A 11 13.06 -63.87 -19.63
C PRO A 11 14.00 -62.65 -19.83
N ARG A 12 13.87 -62.02 -20.99
CA ARG A 12 14.63 -60.85 -21.45
C ARG A 12 14.33 -59.58 -20.62
N PRO A 13 15.24 -58.59 -20.56
CA PRO A 13 14.99 -57.33 -19.87
C PRO A 13 13.97 -56.48 -20.64
N LEU A 14 12.95 -56.00 -19.92
CA LEU A 14 12.12 -54.87 -20.32
C LEU A 14 12.76 -53.60 -19.76
N VAL A 15 13.19 -52.69 -20.62
CA VAL A 15 13.66 -51.35 -20.21
C VAL A 15 12.42 -50.49 -19.96
N ALA A 16 12.02 -50.38 -18.70
CA ALA A 16 11.01 -49.42 -18.27
C ALA A 16 11.66 -48.05 -18.04
N VAL A 17 11.22 -47.03 -18.79
CA VAL A 17 11.60 -45.64 -18.53
C VAL A 17 10.80 -45.15 -17.33
N LEU A 18 11.44 -45.08 -16.16
CA LEU A 18 10.87 -44.38 -15.01
C LEU A 18 11.07 -42.86 -15.18
N CYS A 19 9.99 -42.14 -15.48
CA CYS A 19 9.92 -40.71 -15.20
C CYS A 19 9.82 -40.51 -13.69
N GLY A 20 10.96 -40.36 -13.03
CA GLY A 20 11.01 -39.97 -11.62
C GLY A 20 10.69 -38.50 -11.44
N THR A 21 9.48 -38.17 -10.99
CA THR A 21 9.14 -36.83 -10.50
C THR A 21 9.90 -36.58 -9.19
N VAL A 22 11.03 -35.87 -9.27
CA VAL A 22 11.71 -35.32 -8.10
C VAL A 22 10.91 -34.11 -7.62
N MET A 23 9.84 -34.37 -6.88
CA MET A 23 9.16 -33.34 -6.10
C MET A 23 10.09 -32.97 -4.94
N VAL A 24 10.82 -31.87 -5.10
CA VAL A 24 11.64 -31.29 -4.02
C VAL A 24 10.68 -30.71 -2.98
N LEU A 25 10.23 -31.57 -2.07
CA LEU A 25 9.67 -31.17 -0.80
C LEU A 25 10.77 -30.44 -0.03
N ILE A 26 10.80 -29.11 -0.15
CA ILE A 26 11.39 -28.27 0.88
C ILE A 26 10.47 -28.42 2.09
N SER A 27 10.71 -29.47 2.87
CA SER A 27 10.25 -29.51 4.24
C SER A 27 10.78 -28.25 4.92
N LEU A 28 9.89 -27.49 5.54
CA LEU A 28 10.27 -26.55 6.59
C LEU A 28 10.89 -27.40 7.71
N SER A 29 12.18 -27.67 7.57
CA SER A 29 13.02 -28.17 8.63
C SER A 29 12.99 -27.09 9.68
N SER A 30 12.23 -27.30 10.75
CA SER A 30 12.29 -26.48 11.95
C SER A 30 13.70 -26.57 12.49
N THR A 31 14.57 -25.65 12.06
CA THR A 31 15.84 -25.40 12.70
C THR A 31 15.49 -24.99 14.11
N SER A 32 15.72 -25.90 15.06
CA SER A 32 15.61 -25.58 16.48
C SER A 32 16.72 -24.60 16.82
N HIS A 33 16.46 -23.32 16.56
CA HIS A 33 17.26 -22.24 17.06
C HIS A 33 17.32 -22.41 18.58
N ALA A 34 18.54 -22.48 19.14
CA ALA A 34 18.70 -22.53 20.58
C ALA A 34 18.13 -21.23 21.16
N ASP A 35 17.30 -21.32 22.22
CA ASP A 35 16.71 -20.14 22.88
C ASP A 35 17.81 -19.09 23.16
N LEU A 36 17.65 -17.89 22.59
CA LEU A 36 18.57 -16.77 22.79
C LEU A 36 18.44 -16.20 24.21
N LEU A 37 17.27 -16.38 24.84
CA LEU A 37 17.02 -16.00 26.22
C LEU A 37 17.15 -17.21 27.15
N ASN A 38 17.99 -17.09 28.19
CA ASN A 38 18.00 -18.07 29.27
C ASN A 38 16.63 -18.10 30.00
N PRO A 39 16.25 -19.21 30.67
CA PRO A 39 14.93 -19.34 31.28
C PRO A 39 14.58 -18.29 32.35
N SER A 40 15.57 -17.68 32.99
CA SER A 40 15.34 -16.59 33.95
C SER A 40 14.95 -15.31 33.23
N ASP A 41 15.71 -14.92 32.21
CA ASP A 41 15.47 -13.71 31.43
C ASP A 41 14.17 -13.82 30.64
N LYS A 42 13.90 -14.98 30.01
CA LYS A 42 12.63 -15.26 29.33
C LYS A 42 11.45 -15.03 30.28
N LYS A 43 11.51 -15.56 31.50
CA LYS A 43 10.47 -15.34 32.54
C LYS A 43 10.35 -13.86 32.98
N GLN A 44 11.46 -13.13 33.12
CA GLN A 44 11.36 -11.69 33.46
C GLN A 44 10.69 -10.91 32.32
N TYR A 45 11.08 -11.17 31.06
CA TYR A 45 10.56 -10.46 29.91
C TYR A 45 9.12 -10.82 29.58
N GLU A 46 8.71 -12.07 29.71
CA GLU A 46 7.29 -12.45 29.60
C GLU A 46 6.41 -11.69 30.61
N ILE A 47 6.88 -11.48 31.84
CA ILE A 47 6.17 -10.68 32.85
C ILE A 47 6.19 -9.20 32.45
N ALA A 48 7.32 -8.71 31.93
CA ALA A 48 7.49 -7.31 31.56
C ALA A 48 6.62 -6.90 30.36
N PHE A 49 6.57 -7.70 29.29
CA PHE A 49 5.69 -7.46 28.15
C PHE A 49 4.22 -7.58 28.54
N ARG A 50 3.82 -8.63 29.29
CA ARG A 50 2.44 -8.71 29.83
C ARG A 50 2.07 -7.57 30.79
N ALA A 51 3.05 -6.90 31.40
CA ALA A 51 2.82 -5.69 32.18
C ALA A 51 2.71 -4.43 31.29
N LEU A 52 3.51 -4.34 30.23
CA LEU A 52 3.45 -3.30 29.20
C LEU A 52 2.10 -3.30 28.48
N ASP A 53 1.61 -4.45 28.04
CA ASP A 53 0.31 -4.61 27.36
C ASP A 53 -0.87 -4.18 28.27
N ALA A 54 -0.66 -4.27 29.59
CA ALA A 54 -1.60 -3.83 30.62
C ALA A 54 -1.38 -2.38 31.09
N GLY A 55 -0.51 -1.60 30.43
CA GLY A 55 -0.18 -0.21 30.78
C GLY A 55 0.60 -0.02 32.09
N ARG A 56 1.14 -1.10 32.68
CA ARG A 56 1.81 -1.08 34.00
C ARG A 56 3.32 -0.87 33.84
N TRP A 57 3.70 0.30 33.35
CA TRP A 57 5.07 0.68 33.01
C TRP A 57 6.09 0.45 34.15
N ASP A 58 5.77 0.82 35.39
CA ASP A 58 6.66 0.61 36.55
C ASP A 58 6.97 -0.89 36.78
N VAL A 59 6.00 -1.77 36.53
CA VAL A 59 6.17 -3.23 36.65
C VAL A 59 7.00 -3.76 35.49
N ALA A 60 6.72 -3.29 34.27
CA ALA A 60 7.47 -3.68 33.08
C ALA A 60 8.97 -3.32 33.20
N LEU A 61 9.28 -2.07 33.52
CA LEU A 61 10.65 -1.57 33.69
C LEU A 61 11.39 -2.26 34.83
N ASN A 62 10.73 -2.52 35.96
CA ASN A 62 11.34 -3.21 37.11
C ASN A 62 11.68 -4.67 36.80
N HIS A 63 10.81 -5.40 36.10
CA HIS A 63 11.12 -6.77 35.67
C HIS A 63 12.20 -6.82 34.59
N ALA A 64 12.13 -5.95 33.57
CA ALA A 64 13.14 -5.81 32.53
C ALA A 64 14.53 -5.49 33.10
N GLY A 65 14.62 -4.61 34.10
CA GLY A 65 15.87 -4.24 34.77
C GLY A 65 16.60 -5.41 35.45
N ARG A 66 15.88 -6.48 35.84
CA ARG A 66 16.43 -7.66 36.54
C ARG A 66 17.02 -8.72 35.62
N ALA A 67 16.68 -8.72 34.32
CA ALA A 67 17.22 -9.67 33.35
C ALA A 67 18.72 -9.45 33.12
N MET A 68 19.48 -10.49 32.73
CA MET A 68 20.90 -10.38 32.40
C MET A 68 21.09 -9.83 30.98
N GLU A 69 20.47 -10.45 29.97
CA GLU A 69 20.36 -9.86 28.63
C GLU A 69 19.55 -8.56 28.71
N LYS A 70 20.05 -7.47 28.14
CA LYS A 70 19.49 -6.11 28.25
C LYS A 70 18.78 -5.63 26.99
N LEU A 71 18.95 -6.32 25.87
CA LEU A 71 18.40 -5.90 24.59
C LEU A 71 16.84 -5.80 24.58
N PRO A 72 16.06 -6.74 25.15
CA PRO A 72 14.61 -6.56 25.24
C PRO A 72 14.19 -5.48 26.27
N ALA A 73 15.00 -5.18 27.30
CA ALA A 73 14.74 -4.05 28.21
C ALA A 73 14.83 -2.69 27.49
N LYS A 74 15.81 -2.55 26.59
CA LYS A 74 15.96 -1.38 25.70
C LYS A 74 14.75 -1.20 24.78
N ALA A 75 14.12 -2.31 24.35
CA ALA A 75 12.85 -2.25 23.59
C ALA A 75 11.66 -1.76 24.44
N ILE A 76 11.60 -2.17 25.72
CA ILE A 76 10.58 -1.70 26.67
C ILE A 76 10.78 -0.20 26.98
N GLU A 77 12.03 0.27 27.14
CA GLU A 77 12.35 1.70 27.26
C GLU A 77 11.87 2.48 26.02
N TRP A 78 12.22 2.03 24.81
CA TRP A 78 11.78 2.64 23.55
C TRP A 78 10.25 2.72 23.40
N LEU A 79 9.51 1.70 23.87
CA LEU A 79 8.06 1.71 23.90
C LEU A 79 7.51 2.67 24.96
N TYR A 80 8.12 2.70 26.15
CA TYR A 80 7.78 3.65 27.23
C TYR A 80 7.97 5.11 26.80
N LEU A 81 9.06 5.43 26.10
CA LEU A 81 9.32 6.79 25.57
C LEU A 81 8.30 7.23 24.50
N GLN A 82 7.56 6.30 23.89
CA GLN A 82 6.50 6.60 22.91
C GLN A 82 5.09 6.71 23.52
N SER A 83 4.92 6.26 24.77
CA SER A 83 3.64 6.17 25.47
C SER A 83 3.07 7.53 25.86
N SER A 84 1.75 7.65 25.88
CA SER A 84 1.05 8.81 26.47
C SER A 84 1.22 8.91 27.99
N ASP A 85 1.47 7.79 28.65
CA ASP A 85 1.63 7.72 30.11
C ASP A 85 3.09 7.96 30.54
N SER A 86 3.97 8.20 29.56
CA SER A 86 5.39 8.44 29.80
C SER A 86 5.59 9.73 30.59
N LYS A 87 6.42 9.63 31.63
CA LYS A 87 6.91 10.78 32.40
C LYS A 87 8.32 11.20 31.96
N ALA A 88 8.79 10.65 30.83
CA ALA A 88 10.12 10.92 30.30
C ALA A 88 10.27 12.40 29.95
N ASN A 89 11.36 13.01 30.42
CA ASN A 89 11.67 14.40 30.14
C ASN A 89 12.47 14.54 28.84
N PHE A 90 12.59 15.78 28.34
CA PHE A 90 13.32 16.10 27.11
C PHE A 90 14.69 15.40 27.01
N ASN A 91 15.50 15.45 28.07
CA ASN A 91 16.87 14.89 28.04
C ASN A 91 16.87 13.37 27.93
N GLU A 92 15.91 12.67 28.53
CA GLU A 92 15.79 11.20 28.44
C GLU A 92 15.42 10.78 27.01
N ILE A 93 14.43 11.44 26.42
CA ILE A 93 14.00 11.16 25.04
C ILE A 93 15.13 11.47 24.04
N THR A 94 15.78 12.63 24.17
CA THR A 94 16.88 13.00 23.24
C THR A 94 18.12 12.16 23.44
N LYS A 95 18.42 11.71 24.66
CA LYS A 95 19.51 10.75 24.90
C LYS A 95 19.23 9.44 24.18
N PHE A 96 18.01 8.90 24.28
CA PHE A 96 17.66 7.70 23.55
C PHE A 96 17.81 7.87 22.03
N ILE A 97 17.36 9.00 21.47
CA ILE A 97 17.53 9.30 20.03
C ILE A 97 19.03 9.32 19.65
N ALA A 98 19.86 10.00 20.44
CA ALA A 98 21.29 10.15 20.15
C ALA A 98 22.08 8.84 20.27
N ASP A 99 21.76 8.01 21.27
CA ASP A 99 22.40 6.70 21.48
C ASP A 99 21.93 5.66 20.43
N ASN A 100 20.78 5.87 19.78
CA ASN A 100 20.09 4.87 18.94
C ASN A 100 19.64 5.39 17.56
N PRO A 101 20.55 5.92 16.72
CA PRO A 101 20.20 6.54 15.44
C PRO A 101 19.60 5.57 14.40
N SER A 102 19.75 4.25 14.61
CA SER A 102 19.19 3.18 13.77
C SER A 102 17.84 2.63 14.27
N TRP A 103 17.25 3.17 15.33
CA TRP A 103 16.01 2.62 15.89
C TRP A 103 14.75 3.13 15.17
N PRO A 104 13.62 2.39 15.22
CA PRO A 104 12.40 2.83 14.57
C PRO A 104 11.77 4.07 15.20
N ARG A 105 11.02 4.82 14.38
CA ARG A 105 10.12 5.91 14.80
C ARG A 105 10.80 7.06 15.55
N LEU A 106 12.06 7.38 15.23
CA LEU A 106 12.75 8.53 15.84
C LEU A 106 11.99 9.86 15.64
N ASP A 107 11.25 10.05 14.53
CA ASP A 107 10.44 11.26 14.33
C ASP A 107 9.23 11.36 15.28
N ARG A 108 8.70 10.22 15.73
CA ARG A 108 7.72 10.20 16.82
C ARG A 108 8.37 10.60 18.13
N LEU A 109 9.58 10.11 18.42
CA LEU A 109 10.33 10.52 19.62
C LEU A 109 10.71 12.01 19.57
N LYS A 110 11.10 12.56 18.42
CA LYS A 110 11.32 14.02 18.25
C LYS A 110 10.05 14.82 18.56
N SER A 111 8.90 14.40 18.05
CA SER A 111 7.60 15.04 18.33
C SER A 111 7.20 14.95 19.81
N LEU A 112 7.64 13.91 20.53
CA LEU A 112 7.42 13.76 21.97
C LEU A 112 8.43 14.56 22.79
N ALA A 113 9.69 14.67 22.33
CA ALA A 113 10.68 15.57 22.90
C ALA A 113 10.22 17.03 22.82
N GLU A 114 9.66 17.48 21.70
CA GLU A 114 9.02 18.81 21.57
C GLU A 114 7.96 19.06 22.65
N ARG A 115 7.11 18.06 22.95
CA ARG A 115 6.06 18.15 23.98
C ARG A 115 6.59 18.04 25.41
N ALA A 116 7.71 17.35 25.61
CA ALA A 116 8.38 17.22 26.90
C ALA A 116 9.31 18.41 27.21
N MET A 117 9.49 19.34 26.27
CA MET A 117 10.20 20.59 26.52
C MET A 117 9.42 21.49 27.47
N THR A 118 10.18 22.20 28.31
CA THR A 118 9.65 23.20 29.23
C THR A 118 10.51 24.46 29.17
N ASN A 119 9.98 25.56 29.69
CA ASN A 119 10.71 26.83 29.81
C ASN A 119 11.87 26.80 30.82
N THR A 120 12.13 25.68 31.50
CA THR A 120 13.31 25.49 32.37
C THR A 120 14.54 24.99 31.61
N LEU A 121 14.40 24.58 30.34
CA LEU A 121 15.54 24.26 29.49
C LEU A 121 16.30 25.54 29.09
N PRO A 122 17.65 25.53 29.03
CA PRO A 122 18.41 26.69 28.58
C PRO A 122 18.10 27.07 27.12
N ASP A 123 17.96 28.37 26.84
CA ASP A 123 17.69 28.89 25.48
C ASP A 123 18.59 28.31 24.38
N PRO A 124 19.92 28.13 24.57
CA PRO A 124 20.77 27.51 23.55
C PRO A 124 20.36 26.07 23.18
N VAL A 125 19.81 25.30 24.13
CA VAL A 125 19.35 23.92 23.91
C VAL A 125 18.05 23.92 23.11
N ILE A 126 17.09 24.78 23.49
CA ILE A 126 15.83 24.98 22.76
C ILE A 126 16.11 25.40 21.31
N ILE A 127 17.01 26.37 21.11
CA ILE A 127 17.35 26.91 19.79
C ILE A 127 18.11 25.91 18.93
N ALA A 128 19.02 25.12 19.50
CA ALA A 128 19.72 24.07 18.77
C ALA A 128 18.75 23.00 18.27
N TRP A 129 17.85 22.51 19.15
CA TRP A 129 16.86 21.49 18.79
C TRP A 129 15.93 21.93 17.65
N PHE A 130 15.30 23.10 17.78
CA PHE A 130 14.32 23.58 16.80
C PHE A 130 14.93 24.07 15.48
N ARG A 131 16.26 24.26 15.42
CA ARG A 131 16.99 24.49 14.16
C ARG A 131 17.04 23.24 13.30
N GLU A 132 17.16 22.06 13.91
CA GLU A 132 17.22 20.77 13.23
C GLU A 132 15.83 20.12 13.11
N ASN A 133 14.92 20.44 14.03
CA ASN A 133 13.58 19.86 14.13
C ASN A 133 12.56 21.00 14.30
N PRO A 134 12.19 21.72 13.22
CA PRO A 134 11.31 22.90 13.31
C PRO A 134 9.99 22.60 14.03
N PRO A 135 9.44 23.54 14.83
CA PRO A 135 8.26 23.27 15.64
C PRO A 135 7.07 22.76 14.83
N SER A 136 6.45 21.68 15.33
CA SER A 136 5.28 21.03 14.72
C SER A 136 3.96 21.39 15.42
N THR A 137 4.02 22.02 16.60
CA THR A 137 2.87 22.38 17.43
C THR A 137 2.87 23.88 17.81
N GLY A 138 1.72 24.38 18.28
CA GLY A 138 1.61 25.73 18.84
C GLY A 138 2.49 25.92 20.08
N ASP A 139 2.50 24.94 20.99
CA ASP A 139 3.34 24.95 22.20
C ASP A 139 4.84 25.00 21.87
N GLY A 140 5.29 24.15 20.94
CA GLY A 140 6.67 24.14 20.46
C GLY A 140 7.07 25.45 19.78
N PHE A 141 6.16 26.05 18.98
CA PHE A 141 6.39 27.38 18.41
C PHE A 141 6.58 28.43 19.52
N PHE A 142 5.72 28.46 20.54
CA PHE A 142 5.85 29.44 21.61
C PHE A 142 7.11 29.23 22.45
N LEU A 143 7.50 27.99 22.73
CA LEU A 143 8.79 27.68 23.37
C LEU A 143 9.97 28.19 22.54
N TYR A 144 9.98 27.91 21.23
CA TYR A 144 11.06 28.32 20.33
C TYR A 144 11.15 29.84 20.19
N ILE A 145 10.02 30.51 19.90
CA ILE A 145 10.00 31.95 19.66
C ILE A 145 10.37 32.74 20.92
N ASN A 146 9.98 32.26 22.11
CA ASN A 146 10.37 32.85 23.38
C ASN A 146 11.90 32.79 23.59
N ALA A 147 12.57 31.71 23.18
CA ALA A 147 14.04 31.59 23.26
C ALA A 147 14.73 32.49 22.21
N LEU A 148 14.19 32.53 20.97
CA LEU A 148 14.68 33.41 19.90
C LEU A 148 14.55 34.89 20.25
N GLU A 149 13.46 35.33 20.89
CA GLU A 149 13.29 36.71 21.34
C GLU A 149 14.31 37.12 22.43
N ARG A 150 14.80 36.17 23.23
CA ARG A 150 15.81 36.42 24.28
C ARG A 150 17.25 36.42 23.77
N THR A 151 17.59 35.53 22.84
CA THR A 151 18.99 35.22 22.48
C THR A 151 19.27 35.09 20.97
N GLY A 152 18.23 35.11 20.13
CA GLY A 152 18.33 35.01 18.68
C GLY A 152 18.46 36.37 17.98
N THR A 153 18.42 36.35 16.65
CA THR A 153 18.40 37.58 15.84
C THR A 153 16.97 37.96 15.42
N PRO A 154 16.66 39.24 15.17
CA PRO A 154 15.34 39.67 14.70
C PRO A 154 14.88 38.97 13.41
N ALA A 155 15.82 38.61 12.53
CA ALA A 155 15.53 37.86 11.31
C ALA A 155 15.06 36.43 11.59
N MET A 156 15.62 35.75 12.59
CA MET A 156 15.16 34.42 13.01
C MET A 156 13.74 34.47 13.56
N VAL A 157 13.45 35.45 14.43
CA VAL A 157 12.10 35.69 14.98
C VAL A 157 11.10 35.94 13.85
N GLN A 158 11.43 36.82 12.90
CA GLN A 158 10.53 37.14 11.78
C GLN A 158 10.27 35.95 10.86
N ASN A 159 11.31 35.17 10.52
CA ASN A 159 11.17 33.99 9.66
C ASN A 159 10.30 32.91 10.30
N GLU A 160 10.53 32.61 11.59
CA GLU A 160 9.77 31.59 12.30
C GLU A 160 8.31 32.01 12.51
N VAL A 161 8.04 33.28 12.84
CA VAL A 161 6.67 33.84 12.89
C VAL A 161 5.94 33.67 11.56
N LYS A 162 6.59 33.96 10.42
CA LYS A 162 5.98 33.78 9.10
C LYS A 162 5.68 32.32 8.77
N ARG A 163 6.66 31.43 8.96
CA ARG A 163 6.49 29.97 8.78
C ARG A 163 5.33 29.44 9.63
N ALA A 164 5.37 29.71 10.93
CA ALA A 164 4.37 29.24 11.87
C ALA A 164 2.96 29.74 11.50
N TRP A 165 2.81 31.00 11.08
CA TRP A 165 1.49 31.51 10.67
C TRP A 165 1.00 30.94 9.34
N ARG A 166 1.87 30.61 8.39
CA ARG A 166 1.43 30.00 7.12
C ARG A 166 1.06 28.53 7.33
N ASP A 167 1.90 27.79 8.03
CA ASP A 167 1.98 26.33 7.90
C ASP A 167 1.42 25.58 9.11
N LEU A 168 1.45 26.12 10.34
CA LEU A 168 0.97 25.39 11.52
C LEU A 168 -0.55 25.45 11.70
N ASP A 169 -1.17 24.31 11.96
CA ASP A 169 -2.56 24.21 12.39
C ASP A 169 -2.66 24.42 13.91
N MET A 170 -2.76 25.70 14.27
CA MET A 170 -2.88 26.21 15.64
C MET A 170 -4.29 26.05 16.21
N SER A 171 -4.39 25.86 17.53
CA SER A 171 -5.66 25.88 18.23
C SER A 171 -6.26 27.30 18.26
N GLY A 172 -7.52 27.41 18.68
CA GLY A 172 -8.19 28.71 18.79
C GLY A 172 -7.56 29.65 19.83
N SER A 173 -6.94 29.10 20.88
CA SER A 173 -6.16 29.86 21.87
C SER A 173 -4.80 30.28 21.33
N ASP A 174 -4.10 29.38 20.65
CA ASP A 174 -2.74 29.64 20.15
C ASP A 174 -2.78 30.71 19.05
N GLU A 175 -3.76 30.63 18.14
CA GLU A 175 -4.03 31.70 17.16
C GLU A 175 -4.31 33.05 17.84
N HIS A 176 -4.93 33.05 19.02
CA HIS A 176 -5.27 34.27 19.74
C HIS A 176 -4.01 34.89 20.38
N GLU A 177 -3.21 34.11 21.12
CA GLU A 177 -1.93 34.57 21.67
C GLU A 177 -0.98 35.03 20.56
N PHE A 178 -0.82 34.22 19.51
CA PHE A 178 0.03 34.53 18.36
C PHE A 178 -0.35 35.89 17.78
N ARG A 179 -1.65 36.15 17.59
CA ARG A 179 -2.14 37.42 17.05
C ARG A 179 -2.02 38.59 18.01
N GLN A 180 -2.02 38.38 19.33
CA GLN A 180 -1.71 39.46 20.28
C GLN A 180 -0.27 39.94 20.11
N ARG A 181 0.68 39.00 19.98
CA ARG A 181 2.12 39.26 19.92
C ARG A 181 2.59 39.68 18.53
N PHE A 182 2.27 38.89 17.50
CA PHE A 182 2.97 38.90 16.21
C PHE A 182 2.18 39.48 15.03
N ARG A 183 0.96 39.98 15.23
CA ARG A 183 0.11 40.53 14.13
C ARG A 183 0.74 41.63 13.25
N LYS A 184 1.82 42.28 13.71
CA LYS A 184 2.55 43.30 12.93
C LYS A 184 3.63 42.71 12.01
N LEU A 185 4.03 41.46 12.26
CA LEU A 185 5.05 40.73 11.50
C LEU A 185 4.43 39.81 10.43
N VAL A 186 3.13 39.53 10.54
CA VAL A 186 2.34 38.84 9.51
C VAL A 186 1.83 39.87 8.50
N PRO A 187 2.30 39.83 7.24
CA PRO A 187 1.80 40.69 6.17
C PRO A 187 0.50 40.11 5.56
N MET A 188 -0.18 40.89 4.74
CA MET A 188 -1.54 40.54 4.26
C MET A 188 -1.53 39.32 3.32
N GLU A 189 -0.46 39.12 2.55
CA GLU A 189 -0.28 37.94 1.70
C GLU A 189 -0.25 36.63 2.49
N ASP A 190 0.28 36.63 3.72
CA ASP A 190 0.31 35.45 4.59
C ASP A 190 -1.07 35.16 5.21
N GLU A 191 -1.85 36.20 5.50
CA GLU A 191 -3.25 36.05 5.94
C GLU A 191 -4.14 35.47 4.83
N ILE A 192 -3.92 35.89 3.58
CA ILE A 192 -4.64 35.37 2.40
C ILE A 192 -4.22 33.94 2.08
N TYR A 193 -2.91 33.65 2.08
CA TYR A 193 -2.39 32.30 1.86
C TYR A 193 -2.91 31.29 2.89
N ARG A 194 -2.88 31.64 4.19
CA ARG A 194 -3.40 30.76 5.25
C ARG A 194 -4.90 30.47 5.05
N LEU A 195 -5.68 31.44 4.59
CA LEU A 195 -7.10 31.24 4.29
C LEU A 195 -7.31 30.26 3.13
N ASP A 196 -6.55 30.41 2.05
CA ASP A 196 -6.63 29.54 0.88
C ASP A 196 -6.27 28.09 1.23
N ARG A 197 -5.10 27.88 1.87
CA ARG A 197 -4.67 26.56 2.37
C ARG A 197 -5.75 25.91 3.23
N GLN A 198 -6.28 26.63 4.21
CA GLN A 198 -7.31 26.10 5.13
C GLN A 198 -8.63 25.74 4.45
N ILE A 199 -8.93 26.28 3.26
CA ILE A 199 -10.10 25.88 2.47
C ILE A 199 -9.79 24.61 1.68
N TRP A 200 -8.62 24.52 1.04
CA TRP A 200 -8.16 23.32 0.33
C TRP A 200 -8.05 22.10 1.27
N ASP A 201 -7.46 22.27 2.45
CA ASP A 201 -7.34 21.24 3.49
C ASP A 201 -8.70 20.81 4.10
N GLY A 202 -9.81 21.47 3.75
CA GLY A 202 -11.12 21.23 4.36
C GLY A 202 -11.25 21.74 5.81
N ASN A 203 -10.25 22.48 6.31
CA ASN A 203 -10.15 23.09 7.64
C ASN A 203 -11.10 24.29 7.83
N PHE A 204 -12.37 24.14 7.43
CA PHE A 204 -13.39 25.19 7.38
C PHE A 204 -13.63 25.94 8.70
N GLY A 205 -13.41 25.29 9.84
CA GLY A 205 -13.49 25.92 11.16
C GLY A 205 -12.36 26.93 11.44
N ALA A 206 -11.16 26.68 10.91
CA ALA A 206 -10.04 27.61 10.95
C ALA A 206 -10.19 28.70 9.88
N ALA A 207 -10.54 28.31 8.64
CA ALA A 207 -10.84 29.25 7.56
C ALA A 207 -11.89 30.30 7.97
N GLY A 208 -12.97 29.89 8.64
CA GLY A 208 -13.99 30.81 9.16
C GLY A 208 -13.48 31.80 10.22
N ARG A 209 -12.47 31.45 11.03
CA ARG A 209 -11.79 32.41 11.91
C ARG A 209 -10.93 33.38 11.10
N GLN A 210 -10.20 32.84 10.14
CA GLN A 210 -9.23 33.50 9.28
C GLN A 210 -9.86 34.52 8.33
N MET A 211 -11.09 34.28 7.83
CA MET A 211 -11.85 35.22 7.01
C MET A 211 -11.89 36.62 7.64
N ARG A 212 -12.03 36.76 8.96
CA ARG A 212 -12.09 38.06 9.66
C ARG A 212 -10.78 38.87 9.61
N ARG A 213 -9.71 38.31 9.05
CA ARG A 213 -8.36 38.90 8.97
C ARG A 213 -7.99 39.35 7.54
N VAL A 214 -8.77 38.95 6.52
CA VAL A 214 -8.51 39.27 5.10
C VAL A 214 -9.48 40.34 4.54
N PRO A 215 -9.15 40.98 3.39
CA PRO A 215 -10.03 41.96 2.74
C PRO A 215 -11.36 41.35 2.28
N ASP A 216 -12.38 42.20 2.15
CA ASP A 216 -13.76 41.83 1.86
C ASP A 216 -13.93 40.91 0.65
N GLY A 217 -13.18 41.15 -0.44
CA GLY A 217 -13.19 40.30 -1.63
C GLY A 217 -12.75 38.86 -1.36
N TYR A 218 -11.71 38.67 -0.54
CA TYR A 218 -11.25 37.34 -0.13
C TYR A 218 -12.22 36.68 0.86
N ARG A 219 -12.96 37.46 1.66
CA ARG A 219 -14.07 36.92 2.48
C ARG A 219 -15.23 36.42 1.61
N GLN A 220 -15.58 37.14 0.55
CA GLN A 220 -16.62 36.75 -0.41
C GLN A 220 -16.21 35.50 -1.20
N LEU A 221 -14.96 35.44 -1.67
CA LEU A 221 -14.35 34.27 -2.30
C LEU A 221 -14.41 33.02 -1.40
N ALA A 222 -14.01 33.16 -0.13
CA ALA A 222 -14.05 32.08 0.85
C ALA A 222 -15.49 31.59 1.14
N ASP A 223 -16.47 32.50 1.33
CA ASP A 223 -17.89 32.13 1.51
C ASP A 223 -18.42 31.33 0.31
N ALA A 224 -18.08 31.73 -0.92
CA ALA A 224 -18.46 31.00 -2.13
C ALA A 224 -17.84 29.59 -2.18
N ARG A 225 -16.51 29.48 -2.02
CA ARG A 225 -15.79 28.19 -2.02
C ARG A 225 -16.28 27.24 -0.93
N MET A 226 -16.38 27.71 0.31
CA MET A 226 -16.83 26.90 1.44
C MET A 226 -18.28 26.42 1.30
N ARG A 227 -19.16 27.20 0.65
CA ARG A 227 -20.53 26.75 0.33
C ARG A 227 -20.57 25.68 -0.74
N LEU A 228 -19.80 25.86 -1.82
CA LEU A 228 -19.70 24.89 -2.90
C LEU A 228 -19.14 23.55 -2.40
N ALA A 229 -18.00 23.58 -1.70
CA ALA A 229 -17.34 22.40 -1.11
C ALA A 229 -18.27 21.59 -0.19
N ARG A 230 -19.14 22.28 0.54
CA ARG A 230 -20.11 21.69 1.50
C ARG A 230 -21.49 21.41 0.90
N MET A 231 -21.67 21.60 -0.41
CA MET A 231 -22.96 21.47 -1.12
C MET A 231 -24.11 22.31 -0.49
N ALA A 232 -23.78 23.46 0.10
CA ALA A 232 -24.70 24.30 0.86
C ALA A 232 -25.69 25.09 -0.02
N GLY A 233 -26.71 25.67 0.61
CA GLY A 233 -27.67 26.56 -0.06
C GLY A 233 -27.09 27.95 -0.40
N GLY A 234 -27.64 28.56 -1.45
CA GLY A 234 -27.31 29.94 -1.85
C GLY A 234 -25.97 30.09 -2.60
N VAL A 235 -25.48 29.04 -3.25
CA VAL A 235 -24.19 29.06 -3.97
C VAL A 235 -24.15 30.14 -5.06
N ASP A 236 -25.18 30.27 -5.91
CA ASP A 236 -25.16 31.24 -7.01
C ASP A 236 -25.08 32.69 -6.50
N ALA A 237 -25.81 33.00 -5.43
CA ALA A 237 -25.76 34.29 -4.76
C ALA A 237 -24.43 34.53 -4.03
N ALA A 238 -23.70 33.49 -3.63
CA ALA A 238 -22.36 33.62 -3.05
C ALA A 238 -21.28 33.82 -4.13
N VAL A 239 -21.32 33.03 -5.21
CA VAL A 239 -20.45 33.17 -6.38
C VAL A 239 -20.64 34.56 -7.01
N GLY A 240 -21.88 35.03 -7.16
CA GLY A 240 -22.19 36.36 -7.69
C GLY A 240 -21.77 37.53 -6.80
N ARG A 241 -21.33 37.29 -5.55
CA ARG A 241 -20.71 38.32 -4.68
C ARG A 241 -19.19 38.39 -4.82
N VAL A 242 -18.55 37.44 -5.50
CA VAL A 242 -17.09 37.44 -5.67
C VAL A 242 -16.69 38.58 -6.62
N PRO A 243 -15.73 39.46 -6.25
CA PRO A 243 -15.31 40.57 -7.12
C PRO A 243 -14.75 40.08 -8.46
N PRO A 244 -14.89 40.85 -9.56
CA PRO A 244 -14.44 40.43 -10.89
C PRO A 244 -12.95 40.04 -10.97
N ASN A 245 -12.08 40.69 -10.20
CA ASN A 245 -10.65 40.38 -10.13
C ASN A 245 -10.32 39.08 -9.36
N LEU A 246 -11.31 38.45 -8.72
CA LEU A 246 -11.21 37.16 -8.02
C LEU A 246 -12.18 36.11 -8.60
N ALA A 247 -12.96 36.45 -9.63
CA ALA A 247 -13.94 35.54 -10.23
C ALA A 247 -13.29 34.33 -10.93
N ASN A 248 -12.02 34.48 -11.32
CA ASN A 248 -11.17 33.46 -11.93
C ASN A 248 -10.18 32.85 -10.91
N ASP A 249 -10.56 32.75 -9.63
CA ASP A 249 -9.75 32.04 -8.63
C ASP A 249 -9.70 30.52 -8.96
N PRO A 250 -8.52 29.87 -8.92
CA PRO A 250 -8.38 28.43 -9.10
C PRO A 250 -9.29 27.60 -8.21
N GLY A 251 -9.30 27.87 -6.90
CA GLY A 251 -10.10 27.11 -5.93
C GLY A 251 -11.60 27.36 -6.06
N LEU A 252 -12.03 28.55 -6.48
CA LEU A 252 -13.43 28.82 -6.84
C LEU A 252 -13.86 28.03 -8.08
N THR A 253 -12.99 27.97 -9.08
CA THR A 253 -13.26 27.23 -10.33
C THR A 253 -13.35 25.72 -10.05
N PHE A 254 -12.41 25.19 -9.26
CA PHE A 254 -12.42 23.81 -8.79
C PHE A 254 -13.72 23.45 -8.06
N GLU A 255 -14.10 24.23 -7.03
CA GLU A 255 -15.29 23.90 -6.24
C GLU A 255 -16.61 24.10 -7.05
N ARG A 256 -16.63 25.00 -8.04
CA ARG A 256 -17.75 25.11 -9.00
C ARG A 256 -17.88 23.87 -9.88
N LEU A 257 -16.77 23.35 -10.39
CA LEU A 257 -16.72 22.12 -11.19
C LEU A 257 -17.21 20.92 -10.37
N ARG A 258 -16.61 20.70 -9.21
CA ARG A 258 -16.94 19.61 -8.29
C ARG A 258 -18.40 19.65 -7.84
N TRP A 259 -18.93 20.83 -7.54
CA TRP A 259 -20.35 21.00 -7.20
C TRP A 259 -21.27 20.65 -8.38
N ARG A 260 -20.93 21.09 -9.61
CA ARG A 260 -21.71 20.80 -10.83
C ARG A 260 -21.76 19.30 -11.12
N ARG A 261 -20.61 18.63 -11.13
CA ARG A 261 -20.54 17.16 -11.32
C ARG A 261 -21.31 16.42 -10.22
N ARG A 262 -21.18 16.82 -8.94
CA ARG A 262 -21.99 16.27 -7.83
C ARG A 262 -23.51 16.55 -7.93
N LYS A 263 -23.95 17.36 -8.89
CA LYS A 263 -25.36 17.58 -9.24
C LYS A 263 -25.77 16.91 -10.57
N GLY A 264 -24.90 16.10 -11.20
CA GLY A 264 -25.15 15.49 -12.51
C GLY A 264 -25.18 16.52 -13.65
N ARG A 265 -24.48 17.64 -13.49
CA ARG A 265 -24.37 18.72 -14.48
C ARG A 265 -23.02 18.63 -15.17
N ASP A 266 -22.75 17.49 -15.79
CA ASP A 266 -21.39 17.12 -16.21
C ASP A 266 -20.90 17.97 -17.41
N ALA A 267 -21.79 18.32 -18.34
CA ALA A 267 -21.49 19.29 -19.40
C ALA A 267 -20.98 20.63 -18.82
N ASP A 268 -21.74 21.21 -17.88
CA ASP A 268 -21.37 22.45 -17.19
C ASP A 268 -20.08 22.30 -16.36
N ALA A 269 -19.75 21.08 -15.89
CA ALA A 269 -18.50 20.81 -15.18
C ALA A 269 -17.31 20.75 -16.15
N ILE A 270 -17.48 20.09 -17.30
CA ILE A 270 -16.47 19.95 -18.36
C ILE A 270 -16.11 21.32 -18.96
N GLU A 271 -17.07 22.24 -19.11
CA GLU A 271 -16.79 23.63 -19.54
C GLU A 271 -15.73 24.33 -18.67
N LEU A 272 -15.66 24.03 -17.37
CA LEU A 272 -14.70 24.62 -16.43
C LEU A 272 -13.30 24.01 -16.56
N LEU A 273 -13.13 22.86 -17.24
CA LEU A 273 -11.83 22.24 -17.50
C LEU A 273 -11.07 22.91 -18.66
N ALA A 274 -11.75 23.71 -19.49
CA ALA A 274 -11.18 24.36 -20.68
C ALA A 274 -10.21 25.53 -20.36
N TRP A 275 -9.94 25.80 -19.08
CA TRP A 275 -9.16 26.93 -18.59
C TRP A 275 -7.86 26.39 -17.94
N PRO A 276 -6.73 26.27 -18.67
CA PRO A 276 -5.57 25.49 -18.21
C PRO A 276 -4.83 26.11 -17.03
N ASP A 277 -4.69 27.44 -17.02
CA ASP A 277 -3.91 28.18 -16.01
C ASP A 277 -4.45 27.98 -14.58
N MET A 278 -5.75 27.68 -14.46
CA MET A 278 -6.47 27.46 -13.20
C MET A 278 -6.12 26.14 -12.50
N GLN A 279 -5.38 25.26 -13.16
CA GLN A 279 -5.18 23.86 -12.74
C GLN A 279 -3.75 23.59 -12.26
N THR A 280 -2.98 24.67 -12.04
CA THR A 280 -1.60 24.66 -11.54
C THR A 280 -1.50 24.50 -10.02
N SER A 281 -2.59 24.79 -9.31
CA SER A 281 -2.73 24.60 -7.86
C SER A 281 -3.57 23.36 -7.58
N HIS A 282 -3.06 22.48 -6.72
CA HIS A 282 -3.68 21.20 -6.34
C HIS A 282 -4.08 20.28 -7.52
N PRO A 283 -3.19 20.03 -8.50
CA PRO A 283 -3.52 19.24 -9.70
C PRO A 283 -4.03 17.82 -9.40
N GLU A 284 -3.64 17.22 -8.28
CA GLU A 284 -4.16 15.94 -7.76
C GLU A 284 -5.68 15.97 -7.53
N MET A 285 -6.19 17.10 -6.99
CA MET A 285 -7.62 17.29 -6.76
C MET A 285 -8.37 17.48 -8.09
N TRP A 286 -7.77 18.20 -9.04
CA TRP A 286 -8.32 18.34 -10.40
C TRP A 286 -8.33 17.02 -11.16
N TRP A 287 -7.29 16.19 -11.03
CA TRP A 287 -7.27 14.85 -11.63
C TRP A 287 -8.43 14.00 -11.14
N THR A 288 -8.71 13.99 -9.84
CA THR A 288 -9.83 13.23 -9.27
C THR A 288 -11.15 13.53 -9.98
N GLU A 289 -11.47 14.80 -10.24
CA GLU A 289 -12.74 15.15 -10.92
C GLU A 289 -12.65 14.94 -12.45
N ARG A 290 -11.48 15.13 -13.08
CA ARG A 290 -11.23 14.77 -14.51
C ARG A 290 -11.40 13.27 -14.76
N ALA A 291 -10.89 12.42 -13.85
CA ALA A 291 -10.88 10.97 -13.94
C ALA A 291 -12.25 10.32 -13.75
N ILE A 292 -13.19 11.04 -13.13
CA ILE A 292 -14.61 10.68 -13.08
C ILE A 292 -15.26 11.07 -14.41
N LEU A 293 -15.19 12.36 -14.77
CA LEU A 293 -15.82 12.90 -15.99
C LEU A 293 -15.36 12.19 -17.27
N SER A 294 -14.07 11.85 -17.39
CA SER A 294 -13.55 11.14 -18.58
C SER A 294 -14.08 9.71 -18.69
N ARG A 295 -14.26 9.00 -17.57
CA ARG A 295 -14.87 7.67 -17.53
C ARG A 295 -16.35 7.72 -17.86
N ASP A 296 -17.08 8.68 -17.30
CA ASP A 296 -18.49 8.90 -17.61
C ASP A 296 -18.70 9.19 -19.12
N MET A 297 -17.81 9.99 -19.74
CA MET A 297 -17.84 10.24 -21.19
C MET A 297 -17.46 9.02 -22.03
N LEU A 298 -16.54 8.18 -21.55
CA LEU A 298 -16.17 6.93 -22.23
C LEU A 298 -17.34 5.94 -22.24
N GLU A 299 -18.02 5.78 -21.10
CA GLU A 299 -19.22 4.94 -20.98
C GLU A 299 -20.40 5.49 -21.80
N ALA A 300 -20.51 6.81 -21.94
CA ALA A 300 -21.46 7.45 -22.86
C ALA A 300 -21.11 7.29 -24.36
N GLY A 301 -20.04 6.56 -24.69
CA GLY A 301 -19.58 6.32 -26.06
C GLY A 301 -18.79 7.48 -26.69
N ASN A 302 -18.45 8.52 -25.92
CA ASN A 302 -17.72 9.70 -26.38
C ASN A 302 -16.23 9.61 -26.03
N ALA A 303 -15.55 8.66 -26.69
CA ALA A 303 -14.13 8.38 -26.45
C ALA A 303 -13.20 9.58 -26.74
N GLU A 304 -13.53 10.41 -27.72
CA GLU A 304 -12.71 11.59 -28.08
C GLU A 304 -12.75 12.65 -26.98
N LEU A 305 -13.94 12.89 -26.38
CA LEU A 305 -14.06 13.79 -25.24
C LEU A 305 -13.45 13.18 -23.97
N ALA A 306 -13.61 11.87 -23.74
CA ALA A 306 -12.96 11.15 -22.66
C ALA A 306 -11.43 11.30 -22.71
N TYR A 307 -10.83 11.09 -23.89
CA TYR A 307 -9.41 11.30 -24.14
C TYR A 307 -9.00 12.76 -23.92
N THR A 308 -9.77 13.72 -24.44
CA THR A 308 -9.49 15.16 -24.30
C THR A 308 -9.50 15.61 -22.83
N ILE A 309 -10.42 15.08 -22.01
CA ILE A 309 -10.48 15.36 -20.57
C ILE A 309 -9.31 14.69 -19.84
N ALA A 310 -8.96 13.45 -20.18
CA ALA A 310 -7.91 12.70 -19.50
C ALA A 310 -6.51 13.24 -19.81
N SER A 311 -6.17 13.38 -21.10
CA SER A 311 -4.82 13.78 -21.59
C SER A 311 -4.39 15.18 -21.18
N GLN A 312 -5.32 16.01 -20.71
CA GLN A 312 -5.06 17.35 -20.20
C GLN A 312 -4.99 17.42 -18.66
N HIS A 313 -4.58 16.34 -17.99
CA HIS A 313 -4.59 16.19 -16.53
C HIS A 313 -3.75 17.21 -15.74
N ARG A 314 -2.65 17.72 -16.31
CA ARG A 314 -1.70 18.67 -15.68
C ARG A 314 -0.98 18.24 -14.40
N VAL A 315 -1.33 17.09 -13.81
CA VAL A 315 -0.52 16.44 -12.76
C VAL A 315 0.92 16.30 -13.24
N PRO A 316 1.94 16.67 -12.44
CA PRO A 316 3.35 16.61 -12.86
C PRO A 316 3.99 15.24 -12.66
N ASP A 317 3.67 14.54 -11.57
CA ASP A 317 4.27 13.26 -11.18
C ASP A 317 3.35 12.45 -10.24
N GLY A 318 3.85 11.33 -9.72
CA GLY A 318 3.16 10.53 -8.70
C GLY A 318 2.12 9.55 -9.25
N ALA A 319 1.25 9.06 -8.36
CA ALA A 319 0.27 8.02 -8.67
C ALA A 319 -0.83 8.52 -9.63
N ASP A 320 -1.28 9.76 -9.44
CA ASP A 320 -2.32 10.39 -10.25
C ASP A 320 -1.84 10.68 -11.68
N PHE A 321 -0.58 11.11 -11.84
CA PHE A 321 0.07 11.19 -13.16
C PHE A 321 0.08 9.83 -13.85
N ALA A 322 0.48 8.78 -13.13
CA ALA A 322 0.57 7.44 -13.69
C ALA A 322 -0.81 6.86 -14.08
N GLU A 323 -1.87 7.17 -13.33
CA GLU A 323 -3.24 6.83 -13.71
C GLU A 323 -3.70 7.62 -14.94
N ALA A 324 -3.39 8.92 -14.98
CA ALA A 324 -3.83 9.82 -16.04
C ALA A 324 -3.19 9.49 -17.39
N GLU A 325 -1.89 9.29 -17.42
CA GLU A 325 -1.17 8.83 -18.61
C GLU A 325 -1.68 7.45 -19.04
N TRP A 326 -1.77 6.48 -18.12
CA TRP A 326 -2.27 5.15 -18.45
C TRP A 326 -3.68 5.20 -19.06
N PHE A 327 -4.61 5.93 -18.44
CA PHE A 327 -5.99 6.00 -18.93
C PHE A 327 -6.09 6.73 -20.27
N SER A 328 -5.31 7.81 -20.47
CA SER A 328 -5.23 8.53 -21.75
C SER A 328 -4.71 7.62 -22.87
N GLY A 329 -3.61 6.89 -22.61
CA GLY A 329 -3.07 5.91 -23.54
C GLY A 329 -4.02 4.75 -23.83
N TRP A 330 -4.73 4.24 -22.81
CA TRP A 330 -5.69 3.13 -22.98
C TRP A 330 -6.91 3.56 -23.80
N VAL A 331 -7.48 4.76 -23.56
CA VAL A 331 -8.55 5.31 -24.40
C VAL A 331 -8.09 5.49 -25.85
N ALA A 332 -6.91 6.09 -26.06
CA ALA A 332 -6.35 6.25 -27.40
C ALA A 332 -6.15 4.91 -28.13
N LEU A 333 -5.58 3.91 -27.45
CA LEU A 333 -5.29 2.60 -28.05
C LEU A 333 -6.54 1.77 -28.34
N ARG A 334 -7.51 1.74 -27.42
CA ARG A 334 -8.61 0.75 -27.44
C ARG A 334 -9.94 1.29 -27.95
N PHE A 335 -10.16 2.60 -27.84
CA PHE A 335 -11.42 3.24 -28.23
C PHE A 335 -11.25 4.18 -29.42
N LEU A 336 -10.10 4.85 -29.55
CA LEU A 336 -9.79 5.68 -30.73
C LEU A 336 -9.04 4.91 -31.84
N ASN A 337 -8.52 3.71 -31.54
CA ASN A 337 -7.67 2.91 -32.43
C ASN A 337 -6.43 3.67 -32.94
N ASP A 338 -5.87 4.53 -32.08
CA ASP A 338 -4.77 5.43 -32.39
C ASP A 338 -3.51 5.06 -31.57
N PRO A 339 -2.73 4.05 -32.02
CA PRO A 339 -1.58 3.56 -31.28
C PRO A 339 -0.40 4.56 -31.25
N GLU A 340 -0.31 5.45 -32.24
CA GLU A 340 0.72 6.50 -32.26
C GLU A 340 0.45 7.58 -31.21
N LYS A 341 -0.81 7.94 -30.98
CA LYS A 341 -1.25 8.78 -29.86
C LYS A 341 -1.12 8.07 -28.50
N ALA A 342 -1.35 6.76 -28.45
CA ALA A 342 -1.29 5.99 -27.21
C ALA A 342 0.13 5.75 -26.67
N PHE A 343 1.09 5.46 -27.56
CA PHE A 343 2.44 5.05 -27.18
C PHE A 343 3.20 6.08 -26.30
N PRO A 344 3.18 7.40 -26.59
CA PRO A 344 3.81 8.41 -25.74
C PRO A 344 3.31 8.36 -24.29
N HIS A 345 1.99 8.25 -24.07
CA HIS A 345 1.41 8.19 -22.73
C HIS A 345 1.99 7.04 -21.90
N PHE A 346 2.06 5.83 -22.47
CA PHE A 346 2.61 4.66 -21.75
C PHE A 346 4.13 4.78 -21.51
N ARG A 347 4.88 5.38 -22.44
CA ARG A 347 6.30 5.68 -22.26
C ARG A 347 6.51 6.73 -21.16
N ASP A 348 5.70 7.77 -21.13
CA ASP A 348 5.85 8.90 -20.22
C ASP A 348 5.38 8.52 -18.80
N MET A 349 4.36 7.66 -18.69
CA MET A 349 4.06 6.88 -17.48
C MET A 349 5.29 6.10 -17.01
N TYR A 350 5.89 5.26 -17.87
CA TYR A 350 7.04 4.41 -17.49
C TYR A 350 8.21 5.22 -16.94
N ASN A 351 8.50 6.38 -17.54
CA ASN A 351 9.61 7.26 -17.15
C ASN A 351 9.41 7.95 -15.78
N ASN A 352 8.16 8.07 -15.29
CA ASN A 352 7.83 8.78 -14.05
C ASN A 352 7.39 7.86 -12.88
N VAL A 353 7.28 6.54 -13.10
CA VAL A 353 6.91 5.59 -12.05
C VAL A 353 8.09 4.76 -11.55
N GLY A 354 8.34 4.81 -10.24
CA GLY A 354 9.37 3.97 -9.59
C GLY A 354 8.91 2.54 -9.25
N TYR A 355 7.61 2.32 -9.02
CA TYR A 355 7.11 1.02 -8.56
C TYR A 355 7.12 -0.05 -9.68
N PRO A 356 7.73 -1.24 -9.47
CA PRO A 356 7.85 -2.25 -10.52
C PRO A 356 6.54 -2.75 -11.14
N VAL A 357 5.45 -2.79 -10.38
CA VAL A 357 4.11 -3.10 -10.95
C VAL A 357 3.67 -2.05 -11.96
N SER A 358 3.92 -0.77 -11.69
CA SER A 358 3.55 0.35 -12.54
C SER A 358 4.48 0.45 -13.75
N ARG A 359 5.78 0.23 -13.54
CA ARG A 359 6.77 0.11 -14.63
C ARG A 359 6.41 -1.03 -15.58
N SER A 360 6.07 -2.21 -15.06
CA SER A 360 5.66 -3.35 -15.87
C SER A 360 4.36 -3.09 -16.64
N ARG A 361 3.33 -2.51 -15.99
CA ARG A 361 2.07 -2.10 -16.63
C ARG A 361 2.32 -1.10 -17.77
N ALA A 362 3.09 -0.04 -17.51
CA ALA A 362 3.45 0.96 -18.49
C ALA A 362 4.19 0.35 -19.69
N ALA A 363 5.21 -0.48 -19.42
CA ALA A 363 6.00 -1.15 -20.45
C ALA A 363 5.17 -2.14 -21.29
N TYR A 364 4.31 -2.96 -20.67
CA TYR A 364 3.42 -3.85 -21.42
C TYR A 364 2.47 -3.09 -22.34
N TRP A 365 1.85 -2.01 -21.85
CA TRP A 365 0.93 -1.20 -22.65
C TRP A 365 1.64 -0.41 -23.77
N ALA A 366 2.88 0.06 -23.54
CA ALA A 366 3.74 0.58 -24.60
C ALA A 366 4.06 -0.50 -25.66
N GLY A 367 4.27 -1.75 -25.23
CA GLY A 367 4.41 -2.92 -26.09
C GLY A 367 3.16 -3.16 -26.95
N ARG A 368 1.97 -3.18 -26.33
CA ARG A 368 0.66 -3.30 -27.02
C ARG A 368 0.43 -2.18 -28.04
N ALA A 369 0.79 -0.94 -27.69
CA ALA A 369 0.66 0.20 -28.61
C ALA A 369 1.64 0.08 -29.81
N ALA A 370 2.90 -0.28 -29.56
CA ALA A 370 3.87 -0.52 -30.64
C ALA A 370 3.48 -1.72 -31.53
N GLU A 371 2.90 -2.78 -30.95
CA GLU A 371 2.37 -3.95 -31.66
C GLU A 371 1.21 -3.54 -32.59
N ALA A 372 0.25 -2.77 -32.08
CA ALA A 372 -0.86 -2.23 -32.87
C ALA A 372 -0.42 -1.23 -33.97
N ALA A 373 0.70 -0.52 -33.78
CA ALA A 373 1.33 0.32 -34.80
C ALA A 373 2.18 -0.48 -35.83
N GLY A 374 2.24 -1.81 -35.74
CA GLY A 374 3.06 -2.66 -36.61
C GLY A 374 4.57 -2.59 -36.34
N LYS A 375 5.00 -1.97 -35.24
CA LYS A 375 6.41 -1.75 -34.88
C LYS A 375 6.95 -2.92 -34.05
N ALA A 376 7.02 -4.10 -34.67
CA ALA A 376 7.33 -5.37 -34.01
C ALA A 376 8.64 -5.38 -33.20
N GLU A 377 9.70 -4.73 -33.67
CA GLU A 377 10.97 -4.64 -32.92
C GLU A 377 10.81 -3.82 -31.63
N ILE A 378 10.04 -2.73 -31.69
CA ILE A 378 9.78 -1.86 -30.54
C ILE A 378 8.85 -2.56 -29.55
N SER A 379 7.82 -3.28 -30.00
CA SER A 379 6.93 -4.00 -29.09
C SER A 379 7.68 -5.09 -28.32
N GLN A 380 8.57 -5.83 -28.98
CA GLN A 380 9.39 -6.87 -28.34
C GLN A 380 10.38 -6.29 -27.31
N GLN A 381 10.95 -5.10 -27.56
CA GLN A 381 11.77 -4.40 -26.56
C GLN A 381 10.96 -4.05 -25.31
N TRP A 382 9.76 -3.48 -25.48
CA TRP A 382 8.90 -3.10 -24.35
C TRP A 382 8.31 -4.29 -23.59
N TYR A 383 7.95 -5.37 -24.28
CA TYR A 383 7.56 -6.62 -23.63
C TYR A 383 8.72 -7.23 -22.83
N SER A 384 9.96 -7.13 -23.32
CA SER A 384 11.16 -7.58 -22.59
C SER A 384 11.39 -6.75 -21.32
N VAL A 385 11.21 -5.43 -21.39
CA VAL A 385 11.25 -4.54 -20.21
C VAL A 385 10.17 -4.91 -19.19
N ALA A 386 8.93 -5.11 -19.62
CA ALA A 386 7.85 -5.50 -18.71
C ALA A 386 8.11 -6.85 -18.02
N ALA A 387 8.65 -7.81 -18.77
CA ALA A 387 8.97 -9.16 -18.31
C ALA A 387 10.13 -9.24 -17.29
N GLN A 388 10.93 -8.18 -17.12
CA GLN A 388 11.93 -8.09 -16.03
C GLN A 388 11.29 -8.08 -14.62
N HIS A 389 9.96 -7.98 -14.53
CA HIS A 389 9.21 -7.98 -13.28
C HIS A 389 8.37 -9.28 -13.13
N PRO A 390 9.01 -10.45 -12.87
CA PRO A 390 8.39 -11.80 -12.94
C PRO A 390 7.26 -12.03 -11.93
N THR A 391 7.19 -11.24 -10.86
CA THR A 391 6.15 -11.30 -9.82
C THR A 391 4.96 -10.39 -10.09
N SER A 392 4.99 -9.61 -11.19
CA SER A 392 3.90 -8.71 -11.58
C SER A 392 3.04 -9.31 -12.69
N PHE A 393 1.73 -9.05 -12.64
CA PHE A 393 0.76 -9.51 -13.64
C PHE A 393 1.21 -9.17 -15.05
N TYR A 394 1.56 -7.90 -15.28
CA TYR A 394 1.97 -7.41 -16.59
C TYR A 394 3.31 -7.95 -17.07
N GLY A 395 4.23 -8.30 -16.16
CA GLY A 395 5.49 -8.94 -16.54
C GLY A 395 5.30 -10.38 -16.95
N GLN A 396 4.42 -11.11 -16.26
CA GLN A 396 4.05 -12.48 -16.60
C GLN A 396 3.27 -12.57 -17.92
N VAL A 397 2.36 -11.62 -18.16
CA VAL A 397 1.65 -11.47 -19.44
C VAL A 397 2.62 -11.10 -20.56
N ALA A 398 3.50 -10.11 -20.35
CA ALA A 398 4.49 -9.70 -21.35
C ALA A 398 5.47 -10.82 -21.71
N ALA A 399 5.86 -11.67 -20.74
CA ALA A 399 6.69 -12.84 -21.00
C ALA A 399 6.06 -13.80 -22.04
N MET A 400 4.73 -13.89 -22.13
CA MET A 400 4.05 -14.70 -23.16
C MET A 400 4.14 -14.12 -24.57
N LYS A 401 4.39 -12.80 -24.70
CA LYS A 401 4.56 -12.10 -25.99
C LYS A 401 5.96 -12.23 -26.58
N LEU A 402 6.93 -12.66 -25.78
CA LEU A 402 8.32 -12.81 -26.18
C LEU A 402 8.56 -14.09 -27.02
N PRO A 403 9.64 -14.18 -27.81
CA PRO A 403 10.01 -15.41 -28.49
C PRO A 403 10.30 -16.53 -27.48
N PRO A 404 10.06 -17.82 -27.79
CA PRO A 404 10.19 -18.95 -26.84
C PRO A 404 11.49 -18.99 -26.04
N ALA A 405 12.62 -18.59 -26.63
CA ALA A 405 13.93 -18.52 -25.96
C ALA A 405 14.01 -17.50 -24.80
N MET A 406 13.08 -16.55 -24.73
CA MET A 406 13.03 -15.47 -23.72
C MET A 406 11.83 -15.59 -22.76
N GLN A 407 10.94 -16.59 -22.94
CA GLN A 407 9.75 -16.78 -22.09
C GLN A 407 10.06 -17.42 -20.71
N ASN A 408 11.30 -17.84 -20.47
CA ASN A 408 11.70 -18.48 -19.22
C ASN A 408 11.97 -17.45 -18.10
N VAL A 409 10.92 -16.75 -17.71
CA VAL A 409 10.90 -15.67 -16.73
C VAL A 409 10.32 -16.21 -15.42
N ILE A 410 11.18 -16.43 -14.42
CA ILE A 410 10.79 -16.94 -13.10
C ILE A 410 11.33 -16.07 -11.97
N ALA A 411 10.59 -16.07 -10.86
CA ALA A 411 10.99 -15.45 -9.60
C ALA A 411 12.11 -16.26 -8.90
N THR A 412 13.23 -15.62 -8.57
CA THR A 412 14.35 -16.21 -7.82
C THR A 412 14.83 -15.27 -6.72
N ASP A 413 15.28 -15.82 -5.59
CA ASP A 413 15.97 -15.04 -4.56
C ASP A 413 17.33 -14.51 -5.06
N PRO A 414 17.80 -13.34 -4.57
CA PRO A 414 19.15 -12.84 -4.85
C PRO A 414 20.22 -13.70 -4.18
N HIS A 415 21.47 -13.54 -4.63
CA HIS A 415 22.59 -14.27 -4.04
C HIS A 415 22.96 -13.75 -2.64
N ILE A 416 22.83 -14.61 -1.63
CA ILE A 416 23.22 -14.33 -0.24
C ILE A 416 24.56 -15.00 0.05
N THR A 417 25.54 -14.22 0.50
CA THR A 417 26.87 -14.73 0.92
C THR A 417 26.87 -15.12 2.41
N PRO A 418 27.84 -15.95 2.87
CA PRO A 418 28.00 -16.24 4.30
C PRO A 418 28.23 -14.98 5.14
N ASP A 419 28.95 -13.98 4.62
CA ASP A 419 29.17 -12.70 5.32
C ASP A 419 27.91 -11.84 5.40
N HIS A 420 27.05 -11.84 4.37
CA HIS A 420 25.74 -11.18 4.47
C HIS A 420 24.94 -11.76 5.64
N ARG A 421 24.83 -13.10 5.72
CA ARG A 421 24.11 -13.73 6.84
C ARG A 421 24.77 -13.41 8.18
N ARG A 422 26.09 -13.52 8.29
CA ARG A 422 26.83 -13.21 9.53
C ARG A 422 26.59 -11.77 10.02
N VAL A 423 26.77 -10.77 9.16
CA VAL A 423 26.56 -9.36 9.51
C VAL A 423 25.09 -9.08 9.87
N TYR A 424 24.15 -9.72 9.18
CA TYR A 424 22.73 -9.56 9.47
C TYR A 424 22.32 -10.14 10.83
N GLU A 425 22.80 -11.34 11.18
CA GLU A 425 22.53 -12.00 12.47
C GLU A 425 23.27 -11.34 13.65
N GLU A 426 24.42 -10.70 13.40
CA GLU A 426 25.14 -9.91 14.41
C GLU A 426 24.43 -8.58 14.75
N ALA A 427 23.55 -8.07 13.87
CA ALA A 427 22.91 -6.77 14.03
C ALA A 427 21.93 -6.72 15.22
N GLU A 428 21.98 -5.62 15.99
CA GLU A 428 21.21 -5.45 17.24
C GLU A 428 19.71 -5.68 17.04
N LEU A 429 19.10 -5.05 16.02
CA LEU A 429 17.66 -5.18 15.78
C LEU A 429 17.25 -6.57 15.27
N THR A 430 18.10 -7.29 14.54
CA THR A 430 17.87 -8.69 14.13
C THR A 430 17.82 -9.60 15.35
N ARG A 431 18.82 -9.50 16.23
CA ARG A 431 18.88 -10.25 17.49
C ARG A 431 17.67 -9.96 18.37
N LEU A 432 17.29 -8.69 18.48
CA LEU A 432 16.09 -8.27 19.22
C LEU A 432 14.82 -8.90 18.63
N VAL A 433 14.65 -8.92 17.31
CA VAL A 433 13.49 -9.55 16.67
C VAL A 433 13.40 -11.04 16.99
N ARG A 434 14.50 -11.79 16.93
CA ARG A 434 14.51 -13.23 17.29
C ARG A 434 14.11 -13.44 18.76
N MET A 435 14.70 -12.68 19.69
CA MET A 435 14.35 -12.72 21.12
C MET A 435 12.88 -12.35 21.39
N LEU A 436 12.32 -11.39 20.66
CA LEU A 436 10.92 -10.99 20.80
C LEU A 436 9.94 -12.01 20.18
N GLY A 437 10.37 -12.75 19.16
CA GLY A 437 9.65 -13.92 18.64
C GLY A 437 9.54 -15.03 19.70
N GLU A 438 10.64 -15.36 20.38
CA GLU A 438 10.65 -16.32 21.51
C GLU A 438 9.72 -15.92 22.69
N LEU A 439 9.38 -14.63 22.79
CA LEU A 439 8.53 -14.05 23.83
C LEU A 439 7.06 -13.84 23.39
N GLY A 440 6.74 -14.00 22.10
CA GLY A 440 5.41 -13.70 21.56
C GLY A 440 5.06 -12.20 21.57
N ALA A 441 6.05 -11.30 21.50
CA ALA A 441 5.86 -9.85 21.56
C ALA A 441 5.44 -9.23 20.20
N ASP A 442 4.34 -9.75 19.64
CA ASP A 442 4.00 -9.67 18.22
C ASP A 442 3.89 -8.27 17.61
N ASP A 443 3.34 -7.28 18.34
CA ASP A 443 3.24 -5.89 17.86
C ASP A 443 4.60 -5.18 17.81
N THR A 444 5.51 -5.56 18.70
CA THR A 444 6.88 -5.06 18.72
C THR A 444 7.66 -5.66 17.55
N VAL A 445 7.55 -6.99 17.35
CA VAL A 445 8.12 -7.71 16.20
C VAL A 445 7.62 -7.10 14.88
N ARG A 446 6.30 -6.90 14.73
CA ARG A 446 5.67 -6.27 13.55
C ARG A 446 6.27 -4.90 13.26
N THR A 447 6.52 -4.09 14.29
CA THR A 447 7.13 -2.75 14.13
C THR A 447 8.61 -2.81 13.74
N LEU A 448 9.38 -3.75 14.30
CA LEU A 448 10.81 -3.92 13.98
C LEU A 448 11.04 -4.51 12.59
N ILE A 449 10.32 -5.56 12.19
CA ILE A 449 10.39 -6.09 10.80
C ILE A 449 10.02 -4.99 9.81
N ALA A 450 9.00 -4.18 10.11
CA ALA A 450 8.64 -3.06 9.24
C ALA A 450 9.71 -1.96 9.16
N HIS A 451 10.58 -1.83 10.16
CA HIS A 451 11.74 -0.95 10.09
C HIS A 451 12.86 -1.57 9.26
N LEU A 452 13.28 -2.81 9.57
CA LEU A 452 14.33 -3.55 8.85
C LEU A 452 14.04 -3.62 7.34
N SER A 453 12.77 -3.87 6.98
CA SER A 453 12.28 -3.92 5.59
C SER A 453 12.39 -2.59 4.81
N ARG A 454 12.80 -1.50 5.46
CA ARG A 454 13.03 -0.16 4.88
C ARG A 454 14.43 0.40 5.16
N GLN A 455 15.17 -0.22 6.07
CA GLN A 455 16.52 0.21 6.48
C GLN A 455 17.57 -0.19 5.44
N TYR A 456 17.38 -1.32 4.77
CA TYR A 456 18.33 -1.87 3.81
C TYR A 456 17.94 -1.58 2.36
N ASN A 457 18.95 -1.25 1.55
CA ASN A 457 18.85 -1.23 0.08
C ASN A 457 19.50 -2.47 -0.56
N ASP A 458 20.23 -3.27 0.22
CA ASP A 458 20.90 -4.48 -0.28
C ASP A 458 19.89 -5.63 -0.46
N PRO A 459 19.83 -6.28 -1.65
CA PRO A 459 18.93 -7.39 -1.91
C PRO A 459 19.07 -8.56 -0.93
N ALA A 460 20.28 -8.86 -0.44
CA ALA A 460 20.50 -9.94 0.50
C ALA A 460 19.87 -9.63 1.86
N TYR A 461 20.02 -8.42 2.40
CA TYR A 461 19.43 -8.05 3.69
C TYR A 461 17.90 -7.92 3.64
N LEU A 462 17.34 -7.50 2.50
CA LEU A 462 15.88 -7.50 2.27
C LEU A 462 15.30 -8.93 2.22
N THR A 463 16.04 -9.86 1.64
CA THR A 463 15.69 -11.29 1.61
C THR A 463 15.82 -11.91 3.00
N LEU A 464 16.92 -11.67 3.69
CA LEU A 464 17.15 -12.10 5.08
C LEU A 464 16.10 -11.52 6.05
N THR A 465 15.55 -10.33 5.79
CA THR A 465 14.42 -9.79 6.59
C THR A 465 13.11 -10.55 6.35
N SER A 466 12.91 -11.07 5.14
CA SER A 466 11.77 -11.95 4.83
C SER A 466 11.96 -13.35 5.43
N GLU A 467 13.18 -13.88 5.39
CA GLU A 467 13.55 -15.15 6.07
C GLU A 467 13.39 -15.04 7.59
N LEU A 468 13.95 -14.01 8.23
CA LEU A 468 13.86 -13.76 9.67
C LEU A 468 12.43 -13.79 10.19
N ALA A 469 11.49 -13.20 9.43
CA ALA A 469 10.08 -13.22 9.78
C ALA A 469 9.45 -14.62 9.65
N ALA A 470 9.86 -15.41 8.64
CA ALA A 470 9.40 -16.79 8.49
C ALA A 470 10.01 -17.73 9.55
N ASP A 471 11.28 -17.52 9.94
CA ASP A 471 12.00 -18.29 10.98
C ASP A 471 11.34 -18.21 12.36
N ILE A 472 10.62 -17.11 12.64
CA ILE A 472 9.89 -16.88 13.90
C ILE A 472 8.38 -17.15 13.76
N ASP A 473 8.00 -17.98 12.78
CA ASP A 473 6.62 -18.38 12.45
C ASP A 473 5.67 -17.22 12.07
N ARG A 474 6.20 -16.02 11.79
CA ARG A 474 5.44 -14.83 11.38
C ARG A 474 5.39 -14.68 9.86
N LEU A 475 4.69 -15.62 9.22
CA LEU A 475 4.49 -15.66 7.76
C LEU A 475 3.87 -14.37 7.20
N ASP A 476 2.99 -13.72 7.95
CA ASP A 476 2.40 -12.42 7.60
C ASP A 476 3.46 -11.31 7.46
N LEU A 477 4.45 -11.33 8.35
CA LEU A 477 5.58 -10.40 8.33
C LEU A 477 6.57 -10.75 7.22
N ALA A 478 6.72 -12.02 6.85
CA ALA A 478 7.53 -12.45 5.71
C ALA A 478 6.93 -11.96 4.38
N VAL A 479 5.59 -12.08 4.22
CA VAL A 479 4.86 -11.51 3.07
C VAL A 479 4.91 -9.98 3.08
N PHE A 480 4.81 -9.33 4.25
CA PHE A 480 4.98 -7.88 4.37
C PHE A 480 6.38 -7.41 3.93
N ALA A 481 7.44 -8.07 4.43
CA ALA A 481 8.83 -7.72 4.12
C ALA A 481 9.11 -7.90 2.63
N SER A 482 8.68 -9.01 2.05
CA SER A 482 8.71 -9.26 0.60
C SER A 482 8.01 -8.18 -0.22
N ARG A 483 6.83 -7.72 0.23
CA ARG A 483 6.12 -6.58 -0.42
C ARG A 483 6.87 -5.25 -0.31
N GLN A 484 7.75 -5.05 0.68
CA GLN A 484 8.64 -3.89 0.70
C GLN A 484 9.85 -4.10 -0.23
N ALA A 485 10.48 -5.28 -0.20
CA ALA A 485 11.61 -5.65 -1.06
C ALA A 485 11.28 -5.52 -2.56
N ILE A 486 10.06 -5.88 -2.96
CA ILE A 486 9.59 -5.71 -4.36
C ILE A 486 9.62 -4.24 -4.80
N LYS A 487 9.57 -3.25 -3.89
CA LYS A 487 9.68 -1.83 -4.25
C LYS A 487 11.09 -1.43 -4.71
N THR A 488 12.11 -2.18 -4.31
CA THR A 488 13.51 -2.01 -4.73
C THR A 488 13.91 -3.06 -5.79
N GLU A 489 12.93 -3.62 -6.51
CA GLU A 489 13.09 -4.66 -7.54
C GLU A 489 13.61 -6.01 -7.02
N VAL A 490 13.63 -6.21 -5.70
CA VAL A 490 14.08 -7.45 -5.05
C VAL A 490 12.91 -8.40 -4.84
N VAL A 491 13.01 -9.59 -5.42
CA VAL A 491 12.09 -10.70 -5.17
C VAL A 491 12.59 -11.53 -3.99
N THR A 492 11.69 -11.87 -3.06
CA THR A 492 11.99 -12.77 -1.94
C THR A 492 10.94 -13.90 -1.89
N LEU A 493 11.39 -15.15 -2.02
CA LEU A 493 10.50 -16.33 -2.08
C LEU A 493 9.97 -16.73 -0.69
N ALA A 494 10.62 -16.29 0.39
CA ALA A 494 10.08 -16.36 1.75
C ALA A 494 8.72 -15.64 1.88
N GLY A 495 8.48 -14.59 1.08
CA GLY A 495 7.17 -13.93 0.97
C GLY A 495 6.12 -14.65 0.13
N TYR A 496 6.35 -15.93 -0.18
CA TYR A 496 5.40 -16.85 -0.80
C TYR A 496 5.42 -18.17 0.00
N PRO A 497 4.93 -18.20 1.25
CA PRO A 497 4.90 -19.43 2.03
C PRO A 497 4.02 -20.50 1.35
N ILE A 498 4.38 -21.77 1.52
CA ILE A 498 3.65 -22.94 1.01
C ILE A 498 3.19 -23.78 2.20
N LEU A 499 1.87 -24.00 2.30
CA LEU A 499 1.21 -24.77 3.34
C LEU A 499 0.35 -25.89 2.71
N PRO A 500 0.19 -27.04 3.39
CA PRO A 500 -0.48 -28.20 2.79
C PRO A 500 -2.02 -28.10 2.72
N PHE A 501 -2.63 -27.02 3.25
CA PHE A 501 -4.06 -26.66 3.20
C PHE A 501 -5.05 -27.81 3.00
N LYS A 502 -5.00 -28.81 3.90
CA LYS A 502 -5.64 -30.12 3.72
C LYS A 502 -7.17 -30.05 3.69
N ALA A 503 -7.76 -29.02 4.29
CA ALA A 503 -9.21 -28.82 4.31
C ALA A 503 -9.76 -28.07 3.07
N SER A 504 -8.90 -27.67 2.12
CA SER A 504 -9.29 -27.00 0.87
C SER A 504 -10.32 -27.81 0.06
N GLN A 505 -11.32 -27.11 -0.49
CA GLN A 505 -12.28 -27.67 -1.44
C GLN A 505 -11.84 -27.56 -2.91
N LEU A 506 -10.68 -26.94 -3.17
CA LEU A 506 -10.01 -26.84 -4.47
C LEU A 506 -8.76 -27.74 -4.49
N SER A 507 -8.57 -28.45 -5.61
CA SER A 507 -7.41 -29.32 -5.88
C SER A 507 -6.14 -28.53 -6.22
N ASP A 508 -6.27 -27.49 -7.05
CA ASP A 508 -5.18 -26.56 -7.32
C ASP A 508 -4.97 -25.62 -6.12
N LEU A 509 -4.10 -26.04 -5.20
CA LEU A 509 -3.73 -25.24 -4.03
C LEU A 509 -3.02 -23.94 -4.40
N THR A 510 -2.46 -23.77 -5.61
CA THR A 510 -1.80 -22.50 -6.01
C THR A 510 -2.81 -21.34 -6.05
N ILE A 511 -4.06 -21.65 -6.40
CA ILE A 511 -5.21 -20.72 -6.36
C ILE A 511 -5.47 -20.26 -4.92
N VAL A 512 -5.51 -21.21 -3.97
CA VAL A 512 -5.76 -20.93 -2.55
C VAL A 512 -4.63 -20.09 -1.94
N HIS A 513 -3.37 -20.44 -2.22
CA HIS A 513 -2.21 -19.69 -1.76
C HIS A 513 -2.17 -18.26 -2.34
N GLY A 514 -2.45 -18.11 -3.64
CA GLY A 514 -2.43 -16.81 -4.30
C GLY A 514 -3.52 -15.86 -3.79
N LEU A 515 -4.68 -16.41 -3.43
CA LEU A 515 -5.76 -15.69 -2.75
C LEU A 515 -5.39 -15.32 -1.31
N ILE A 516 -4.94 -16.26 -0.46
CA ILE A 516 -4.56 -15.99 0.93
C ILE A 516 -3.43 -14.95 1.02
N ARG A 517 -2.45 -15.01 0.11
CA ARG A 517 -1.39 -13.99 0.01
C ARG A 517 -1.96 -12.59 -0.19
N GLN A 518 -3.04 -12.47 -0.97
CA GLN A 518 -3.68 -11.18 -1.22
C GLN A 518 -4.60 -10.74 -0.06
N GLU A 519 -5.38 -11.66 0.49
CA GLU A 519 -6.40 -11.38 1.53
C GLU A 519 -5.79 -11.02 2.90
N SER A 520 -5.09 -11.95 3.54
CA SER A 520 -4.46 -11.71 4.85
C SER A 520 -2.94 -11.62 4.80
N GLY A 521 -2.32 -12.04 3.69
CA GLY A 521 -0.87 -12.21 3.64
C GLY A 521 -0.37 -13.39 4.47
N PHE A 522 -1.22 -14.38 4.78
CA PHE A 522 -0.98 -15.50 5.71
C PHE A 522 -1.07 -15.14 7.21
N ASP A 523 -1.58 -13.96 7.56
CA ASP A 523 -2.05 -13.65 8.92
C ASP A 523 -3.31 -14.50 9.22
N ILE A 524 -3.28 -15.29 10.30
CA ILE A 524 -4.32 -16.30 10.63
C ILE A 524 -5.50 -15.66 11.34
N ASP A 525 -5.24 -14.72 12.25
CA ASP A 525 -6.23 -14.05 13.09
C ASP A 525 -6.72 -12.70 12.53
N ALA A 526 -6.18 -12.28 11.37
CA ALA A 526 -6.53 -11.09 10.60
C ALA A 526 -8.02 -10.69 10.64
N VAL A 527 -8.28 -9.46 11.07
CA VAL A 527 -9.60 -8.82 11.05
C VAL A 527 -9.53 -7.52 10.24
N SER A 528 -10.26 -7.42 9.13
CA SER A 528 -10.35 -6.16 8.39
C SER A 528 -11.25 -5.13 9.08
N SER A 529 -11.10 -3.86 8.70
CA SER A 529 -11.98 -2.76 9.14
C SER A 529 -13.45 -2.97 8.77
N ALA A 530 -13.73 -3.74 7.71
CA ALA A 530 -15.08 -4.14 7.32
C ALA A 530 -15.62 -5.37 8.10
N GLY A 531 -14.78 -6.02 8.91
CA GLY A 531 -15.13 -7.20 9.71
C GLY A 531 -14.99 -8.53 8.99
N ALA A 532 -14.16 -8.60 7.93
CA ALA A 532 -13.76 -9.85 7.30
C ALA A 532 -12.69 -10.58 8.14
N LEU A 533 -12.66 -11.92 8.10
CA LEU A 533 -11.98 -12.74 9.12
C LEU A 533 -11.03 -13.80 8.54
N GLY A 534 -9.83 -13.86 9.10
CA GLY A 534 -8.79 -14.88 8.92
C GLY A 534 -8.17 -14.96 7.52
N LEU A 535 -7.50 -16.07 7.24
CA LEU A 535 -6.66 -16.28 6.05
C LEU A 535 -7.30 -15.91 4.71
N MET A 536 -8.58 -16.29 4.52
CA MET A 536 -9.34 -16.03 3.29
C MET A 536 -10.32 -14.85 3.43
N GLN A 537 -10.18 -14.03 4.48
CA GLN A 537 -10.98 -12.83 4.77
C GLN A 537 -12.49 -13.03 4.54
N LEU A 538 -13.06 -14.02 5.23
CA LEU A 538 -14.49 -14.30 5.12
C LEU A 538 -15.34 -13.30 5.91
N MET A 539 -16.30 -12.69 5.23
CA MET A 539 -17.37 -11.95 5.91
C MET A 539 -18.24 -12.92 6.75
N PRO A 540 -18.63 -12.57 8.00
CA PRO A 540 -19.43 -13.44 8.86
C PRO A 540 -20.74 -13.95 8.24
N GLY A 541 -21.39 -13.13 7.41
CA GLY A 541 -22.59 -13.52 6.66
C GLY A 541 -22.30 -14.61 5.62
N THR A 542 -21.25 -14.42 4.81
CA THR A 542 -20.77 -15.39 3.83
C THR A 542 -20.37 -16.70 4.50
N ALA A 543 -19.54 -16.64 5.55
CA ALA A 543 -19.13 -17.81 6.32
C ALA A 543 -20.32 -18.60 6.89
N LYS A 544 -21.37 -17.92 7.37
CA LYS A 544 -22.59 -18.57 7.85
C LYS A 544 -23.32 -19.31 6.73
N VAL A 545 -23.48 -18.70 5.56
CA VAL A 545 -24.10 -19.35 4.39
C VAL A 545 -23.29 -20.57 3.94
N VAL A 546 -21.97 -20.41 3.77
CA VAL A 546 -21.06 -21.45 3.26
C VAL A 546 -20.91 -22.61 4.26
N SER A 547 -20.94 -22.35 5.57
CA SER A 547 -20.96 -23.40 6.58
C SER A 547 -22.19 -24.33 6.44
N GLY A 548 -23.32 -23.79 5.98
CA GLY A 548 -24.50 -24.57 5.63
C GLY A 548 -24.30 -25.48 4.42
N TRP A 549 -23.59 -25.01 3.38
CA TRP A 549 -23.22 -25.81 2.21
C TRP A 549 -22.28 -26.97 2.59
N GLU A 550 -21.26 -26.66 3.40
CA GLU A 550 -20.26 -27.61 3.91
C GLU A 550 -20.78 -28.54 5.03
N LYS A 551 -22.03 -28.34 5.47
CA LYS A 551 -22.68 -29.07 6.58
C LYS A 551 -21.91 -28.98 7.90
N LEU A 552 -21.25 -27.84 8.12
CA LEU A 552 -20.50 -27.51 9.34
C LEU A 552 -21.36 -26.65 10.28
N ARG A 553 -21.12 -26.77 11.60
CA ARG A 553 -21.65 -25.79 12.55
C ARG A 553 -20.98 -24.45 12.27
N TYR A 554 -21.76 -23.39 12.08
CA TYR A 554 -21.22 -22.04 12.05
C TYR A 554 -20.55 -21.71 13.39
N ASP A 555 -19.26 -21.45 13.35
CA ASP A 555 -18.48 -20.91 14.45
C ASP A 555 -17.72 -19.66 13.98
N LYS A 556 -17.95 -18.53 14.65
CA LYS A 556 -17.30 -17.25 14.31
C LYS A 556 -15.88 -17.18 14.85
N ALA A 557 -15.59 -17.80 16.00
CA ALA A 557 -14.27 -17.77 16.61
C ALA A 557 -13.28 -18.66 15.83
N ALA A 558 -13.76 -19.79 15.29
CA ALA A 558 -12.98 -20.64 14.41
C ALA A 558 -12.51 -19.93 13.12
N LEU A 559 -13.15 -18.84 12.69
CA LEU A 559 -12.69 -18.09 11.50
C LEU A 559 -11.32 -17.42 11.69
N THR A 560 -10.90 -17.13 12.92
CA THR A 560 -9.59 -16.54 13.25
C THR A 560 -8.73 -17.44 14.13
N GLY A 561 -9.31 -18.51 14.71
CA GLY A 561 -8.60 -19.47 15.57
C GLY A 561 -8.34 -20.85 14.94
N ASP A 562 -8.90 -21.15 13.77
CA ASP A 562 -8.75 -22.44 13.09
C ASP A 562 -8.50 -22.24 11.59
N MET A 563 -7.25 -22.51 11.17
CA MET A 563 -6.79 -22.43 9.79
C MET A 563 -7.61 -23.32 8.85
N ASP A 564 -7.83 -24.58 9.23
CA ASP A 564 -8.51 -25.55 8.37
C ASP A 564 -10.00 -25.20 8.23
N TYR A 565 -10.63 -24.68 9.28
CA TYR A 565 -12.00 -24.17 9.22
C TYR A 565 -12.13 -22.96 8.29
N ASN A 566 -11.25 -21.95 8.42
CA ASN A 566 -11.27 -20.76 7.56
C ASN A 566 -11.02 -21.14 6.08
N VAL A 567 -9.96 -21.92 5.82
CA VAL A 567 -9.57 -22.33 4.47
C VAL A 567 -10.64 -23.20 3.81
N ARG A 568 -11.29 -24.10 4.55
CA ARG A 568 -12.38 -24.93 4.02
C ARG A 568 -13.55 -24.08 3.55
N LEU A 569 -14.01 -23.13 4.36
CA LEU A 569 -15.13 -22.25 3.97
C LEU A 569 -14.72 -21.29 2.84
N GLY A 570 -13.52 -20.72 2.87
CA GLY A 570 -13.08 -19.77 1.84
C GLY A 570 -12.90 -20.43 0.47
N SER A 571 -12.28 -21.61 0.44
CA SER A 571 -12.14 -22.40 -0.79
C SER A 571 -13.46 -22.97 -1.30
N ALA A 572 -14.42 -23.31 -0.42
CA ALA A 572 -15.78 -23.67 -0.83
C ALA A 572 -16.52 -22.50 -1.50
N TYR A 573 -16.42 -21.28 -0.95
CA TYR A 573 -17.01 -20.09 -1.57
C TYR A 573 -16.35 -19.73 -2.91
N LEU A 574 -15.01 -19.81 -2.99
CA LEU A 574 -14.30 -19.60 -4.25
C LEU A 574 -14.68 -20.66 -5.31
N LYS A 575 -14.92 -21.91 -4.90
CA LYS A 575 -15.38 -22.99 -5.79
C LYS A 575 -16.76 -22.70 -6.39
N ASP A 576 -17.71 -22.20 -5.60
CA ASP A 576 -19.02 -21.75 -6.10
C ASP A 576 -18.86 -20.62 -7.14
N LEU A 577 -18.00 -19.63 -6.87
CA LEU A 577 -17.71 -18.54 -7.81
C LEU A 577 -17.05 -19.04 -9.11
N LEU A 578 -16.10 -19.98 -9.01
CA LEU A 578 -15.49 -20.61 -10.19
C LEU A 578 -16.51 -21.40 -11.01
N GLN A 579 -17.42 -22.15 -10.37
CA GLN A 579 -18.52 -22.85 -11.06
C GLN A 579 -19.50 -21.86 -11.70
N LYS A 580 -19.82 -20.75 -11.04
CA LYS A 580 -20.72 -19.70 -11.53
C LYS A 580 -20.21 -18.98 -12.78
N PHE A 581 -18.90 -18.87 -12.93
CA PHE A 581 -18.23 -18.16 -14.02
C PHE A 581 -17.40 -19.08 -14.93
N ASP A 582 -17.79 -20.37 -15.02
CA ASP A 582 -17.24 -21.35 -15.97
C ASP A 582 -15.69 -21.48 -15.91
N GLY A 583 -15.13 -21.37 -14.70
CA GLY A 583 -13.69 -21.45 -14.43
C GLY A 583 -12.90 -20.16 -14.66
N MET A 584 -13.54 -19.05 -15.09
CA MET A 584 -12.85 -17.77 -15.32
C MET A 584 -12.34 -17.15 -14.02
N LEU A 585 -11.03 -17.19 -13.81
CA LEU A 585 -10.35 -16.65 -12.63
C LEU A 585 -10.58 -15.13 -12.47
N PRO A 586 -10.48 -14.27 -13.51
CA PRO A 586 -10.76 -12.84 -13.35
C PRO A 586 -12.17 -12.55 -12.82
N MET A 587 -13.17 -13.28 -13.31
CA MET A 587 -14.57 -13.13 -12.91
C MET A 587 -14.81 -13.68 -11.49
N ALA A 588 -14.22 -14.82 -11.16
CA ALA A 588 -14.32 -15.41 -9.82
C ALA A 588 -13.69 -14.51 -8.75
N PHE A 589 -12.51 -13.94 -8.99
CA PHE A 589 -11.85 -13.03 -8.04
C PHE A 589 -12.54 -11.65 -7.96
N ALA A 590 -13.02 -11.12 -9.08
CA ALA A 590 -13.90 -9.94 -9.06
C ALA A 590 -15.17 -10.21 -8.23
N GLY A 591 -15.73 -11.42 -8.32
CA GLY A 591 -16.90 -11.86 -7.57
C GLY A 591 -16.62 -12.11 -6.08
N TYR A 592 -15.40 -12.53 -5.74
CA TYR A 592 -14.95 -12.72 -4.36
C TYR A 592 -14.84 -11.37 -3.63
N ASN A 593 -14.14 -10.40 -4.25
CA ASN A 593 -13.92 -9.07 -3.68
C ASN A 593 -15.15 -8.14 -3.77
N ALA A 594 -15.79 -8.04 -4.94
CA ALA A 594 -16.85 -7.06 -5.18
C ALA A 594 -18.28 -7.64 -5.16
N GLY A 595 -18.43 -8.96 -5.05
CA GLY A 595 -19.71 -9.68 -5.07
C GLY A 595 -20.13 -10.08 -6.49
N PRO A 596 -20.67 -11.29 -6.69
CA PRO A 596 -20.91 -11.84 -8.04
C PRO A 596 -21.97 -11.07 -8.86
N SER A 597 -22.89 -10.36 -8.20
CA SER A 597 -23.88 -9.51 -8.90
C SER A 597 -23.22 -8.36 -9.68
N ARG A 598 -22.12 -7.79 -9.16
CA ARG A 598 -21.38 -6.72 -9.85
C ARG A 598 -20.64 -7.27 -11.07
N VAL A 599 -20.07 -8.46 -10.98
CA VAL A 599 -19.44 -9.13 -12.13
C VAL A 599 -20.45 -9.34 -13.25
N VAL A 600 -21.65 -9.81 -12.94
CA VAL A 600 -22.74 -9.98 -13.92
C VAL A 600 -23.18 -8.63 -14.54
N GLU A 601 -23.13 -7.54 -13.78
CA GLU A 601 -23.38 -6.18 -14.29
C GLU A 601 -22.25 -5.74 -15.24
N TRP A 602 -21.00 -5.90 -14.83
CA TRP A 602 -19.82 -5.53 -15.62
C TRP A 602 -19.69 -6.34 -16.90
N SER A 603 -20.04 -7.63 -16.89
CA SER A 603 -20.12 -8.45 -18.11
C SER A 603 -21.20 -7.99 -19.10
N ARG A 604 -22.26 -7.31 -18.63
CA ARG A 604 -23.27 -6.69 -19.50
C ARG A 604 -22.83 -5.32 -20.02
N ARG A 605 -22.07 -4.56 -19.22
CA ARG A 605 -21.58 -3.22 -19.57
C ARG A 605 -20.37 -3.23 -20.51
N PHE A 606 -19.45 -4.18 -20.30
CA PHE A 606 -18.14 -4.21 -20.97
C PHE A 606 -17.88 -5.48 -21.79
N GLY A 607 -18.90 -6.34 -21.95
CA GLY A 607 -18.79 -7.65 -22.61
C GLY A 607 -18.40 -8.80 -21.66
N ASP A 608 -18.66 -10.04 -22.07
CA ASP A 608 -18.49 -11.23 -21.22
C ASP A 608 -17.12 -11.90 -21.43
N PRO A 609 -16.25 -11.95 -20.39
CA PRO A 609 -14.91 -12.57 -20.48
C PRO A 609 -14.89 -14.03 -20.95
N ARG A 610 -16.00 -14.76 -20.81
CA ARG A 610 -16.10 -16.16 -21.25
C ARG A 610 -16.18 -16.31 -22.78
N SER A 611 -16.45 -15.21 -23.48
CA SER A 611 -16.49 -15.14 -24.96
C SER A 611 -15.35 -14.32 -25.56
N MET A 612 -14.42 -13.85 -24.72
CA MET A 612 -13.31 -12.98 -25.10
C MET A 612 -12.01 -13.75 -25.33
N ASP A 613 -11.13 -13.20 -26.14
CA ASP A 613 -9.73 -13.65 -26.19
C ASP A 613 -8.92 -13.18 -24.96
N PHE A 614 -7.68 -13.66 -24.86
CA PHE A 614 -6.80 -13.38 -23.72
C PHE A 614 -6.47 -11.88 -23.54
N GLU A 615 -6.37 -11.11 -24.62
CA GLU A 615 -6.09 -9.67 -24.58
C GLU A 615 -7.36 -8.85 -24.27
N GLU A 616 -8.51 -9.28 -24.79
CA GLU A 616 -9.82 -8.72 -24.47
C GLU A 616 -10.19 -8.92 -23.00
N ILE A 617 -9.82 -10.06 -22.40
CA ILE A 617 -9.95 -10.30 -20.95
C ILE A 617 -9.14 -9.28 -20.14
N ILE A 618 -7.95 -8.89 -20.60
CA ILE A 618 -7.13 -7.84 -19.95
C ILE A 618 -7.80 -6.47 -20.07
N ASP A 619 -8.38 -6.14 -21.23
CA ASP A 619 -9.17 -4.92 -21.42
C ASP A 619 -10.44 -4.90 -20.52
N TRP A 620 -11.11 -6.04 -20.35
CA TRP A 620 -12.24 -6.17 -19.41
C TRP A 620 -11.81 -5.97 -17.96
N MET A 621 -10.70 -6.59 -17.54
CA MET A 621 -10.12 -6.39 -16.21
C MET A 621 -9.81 -4.92 -15.96
N GLU A 622 -9.27 -4.23 -16.96
CA GLU A 622 -8.97 -2.80 -16.88
C GLU A 622 -10.22 -1.91 -16.94
N SER A 623 -11.32 -2.40 -17.51
CA SER A 623 -12.63 -1.72 -17.51
C SER A 623 -13.37 -1.80 -16.16
N ILE A 624 -12.93 -2.63 -15.21
CA ILE A 624 -13.57 -2.76 -13.88
C ILE A 624 -13.65 -1.38 -13.19
N PRO A 625 -14.85 -0.83 -12.89
CA PRO A 625 -15.00 0.54 -12.41
C PRO A 625 -14.35 0.82 -11.05
N PHE A 626 -14.12 -0.23 -10.24
CA PHE A 626 -13.54 -0.11 -8.91
C PHE A 626 -12.02 -0.33 -8.96
N PRO A 627 -11.19 0.70 -8.67
CA PRO A 627 -9.73 0.55 -8.72
C PRO A 627 -9.20 -0.53 -7.77
N GLU A 628 -9.83 -0.67 -6.60
CA GLU A 628 -9.53 -1.73 -5.65
C GLU A 628 -9.73 -3.13 -6.26
N THR A 629 -10.90 -3.40 -6.84
CA THR A 629 -11.21 -4.70 -7.46
C THR A 629 -10.36 -4.98 -8.71
N ARG A 630 -10.15 -3.98 -9.58
CA ARG A 630 -9.22 -4.06 -10.73
C ARG A 630 -7.84 -4.54 -10.26
N ASN A 631 -7.26 -3.83 -9.29
CA ASN A 631 -5.96 -4.15 -8.74
C ASN A 631 -5.96 -5.54 -8.06
N TYR A 632 -6.98 -5.83 -7.26
CA TYR A 632 -7.12 -7.11 -6.55
C TYR A 632 -7.09 -8.31 -7.51
N VAL A 633 -7.84 -8.27 -8.61
CA VAL A 633 -7.85 -9.36 -9.60
C VAL A 633 -6.45 -9.57 -10.21
N GLN A 634 -5.77 -8.49 -10.60
CA GLN A 634 -4.39 -8.57 -11.11
C GLN A 634 -3.43 -9.16 -10.06
N ARG A 635 -3.54 -8.73 -8.79
CA ARG A 635 -2.71 -9.23 -7.68
C ARG A 635 -2.95 -10.69 -7.33
N VAL A 636 -4.19 -11.18 -7.36
CA VAL A 636 -4.43 -12.61 -7.11
C VAL A 636 -3.85 -13.44 -8.26
N LEU A 637 -4.09 -13.04 -9.52
CA LEU A 637 -3.59 -13.77 -10.69
C LEU A 637 -2.05 -13.84 -10.75
N GLU A 638 -1.34 -12.74 -10.47
CA GLU A 638 0.13 -12.75 -10.43
C GLU A 638 0.69 -13.64 -9.31
N ASN A 639 0.04 -13.64 -8.14
CA ASN A 639 0.41 -14.51 -7.02
C ASN A 639 0.25 -15.99 -7.38
N ILE A 640 -0.90 -16.36 -7.98
CA ILE A 640 -1.19 -17.74 -8.40
C ILE A 640 -0.10 -18.24 -9.34
N ASN A 641 0.29 -17.43 -10.32
CA ASN A 641 1.32 -17.86 -11.27
C ASN A 641 2.70 -18.03 -10.61
N VAL A 642 3.09 -17.18 -9.65
CA VAL A 642 4.33 -17.40 -8.86
C VAL A 642 4.26 -18.74 -8.11
N TYR A 643 3.11 -19.09 -7.53
CA TYR A 643 2.93 -20.40 -6.89
C TYR A 643 2.97 -21.57 -7.90
N ARG A 644 2.40 -21.42 -9.10
CA ARG A 644 2.48 -22.42 -10.18
C ARG A 644 3.90 -22.62 -10.69
N GLN A 645 4.65 -21.55 -10.92
CA GLN A 645 6.05 -21.61 -11.32
C GLN A 645 6.91 -22.34 -10.27
N ARG A 646 6.72 -22.04 -8.98
CA ARG A 646 7.43 -22.69 -7.88
C ARG A 646 7.06 -24.16 -7.72
N ALA A 647 5.79 -24.52 -7.89
CA ALA A 647 5.35 -25.92 -7.89
C ALA A 647 5.89 -26.72 -9.10
N ALA A 648 6.03 -26.07 -10.26
CA ALA A 648 6.55 -26.71 -11.48
C ALA A 648 8.08 -26.72 -11.59
N GLY A 649 8.79 -25.87 -10.83
CA GLY A 649 10.23 -25.68 -10.93
C GLY A 649 10.72 -25.02 -12.23
N ARG A 650 9.81 -24.34 -12.96
CA ARG A 650 10.07 -23.75 -14.29
C ARG A 650 9.09 -22.61 -14.60
N SER A 651 9.33 -21.87 -15.68
CA SER A 651 8.33 -20.93 -16.21
C SER A 651 7.02 -21.65 -16.58
N VAL A 652 5.90 -20.98 -16.26
CA VAL A 652 4.52 -21.38 -16.54
C VAL A 652 3.79 -20.13 -17.06
N PRO A 653 3.15 -20.19 -18.23
CA PRO A 653 2.30 -19.10 -18.72
C PRO A 653 1.17 -18.79 -17.74
N ILE A 654 0.88 -17.51 -17.52
CA ILE A 654 -0.29 -17.11 -16.73
C ILE A 654 -1.56 -17.53 -17.46
N SER A 655 -2.53 -18.06 -16.71
CA SER A 655 -3.84 -18.49 -17.26
C SER A 655 -4.97 -17.69 -16.64
N MET A 656 -5.96 -17.34 -17.46
CA MET A 656 -7.21 -16.70 -17.04
C MET A 656 -8.28 -17.71 -16.60
N THR A 657 -8.03 -19.01 -16.78
CA THR A 657 -8.93 -20.09 -16.39
C THR A 657 -8.31 -20.98 -15.31
N ALA A 658 -9.16 -21.48 -14.41
CA ALA A 658 -8.81 -22.62 -13.57
C ALA A 658 -8.75 -23.88 -14.45
N GLU A 659 -7.74 -24.72 -14.25
CA GLU A 659 -7.75 -26.06 -14.83
C GLU A 659 -8.87 -26.87 -14.13
N THR A 660 -9.88 -27.28 -14.90
CA THR A 660 -10.97 -28.11 -14.38
C THR A 660 -10.48 -29.56 -14.25
N GLY A 661 -10.12 -29.94 -13.02
CA GLY A 661 -9.85 -31.34 -12.63
C GLY A 661 -11.12 -32.14 -12.38
#